data_AF-A0A1T1DN51-F1
#
_entry.id   AF-A0A1T1DN51-F1
#
_cell.length_a   1.000
_cell.length_b   1.000
_cell.length_c   1.000
_cell.angle_alpha   90.00
_cell.angle_beta   90.00
_cell.angle_gamma   90.00
#
_symmetry.space_group_name_H-M   'P 1'
#
loop_
_entity.id
_entity.type
_entity.pdbx_description
1 polymer ?
#
loop_
_entity_poly.entity_id
_entity_poly.type
_entity_poly.pdbx_seq_one_letter_code
_entity_poly.pdbx_strand_id
1 'polypeptide(L)'
;MKDRVRKLFPFKSLIWIFFGILLILPLLAFYPWKYRIVFVFLFVCFTILDLLFPLVATFFLTASGVFFGNHPGGRFLELQDCLWIYWCVRGIIENKLYGNRILEDPFWKSTIGVLLLSFFGIGILSLIANPELFLDFKYYQKGWFWFLHSTELEPYYPIKLLFLGILFLFGLIARKNWLGKSSETNSFYLVFASGVGFGMIVSIGFGWIEYFSPILKWKLNYYHRWLDGYKFLALPHPLIPGLKRYLPRFGIQSLFWNRSWFAVYLVSGLPFLFYWILNVSKNSKIRIFKNNKLVEEGSSEKIPLYVWVLFFTVLLVLGAVFFLIGARGGMFSFLTFCIFTVFIFFFLLIKNKNISRVLTPVFISHFVLAGILFPIWVVWTLVGPMDPERFSHFSSGMKLGIEKLLLGGGFESYGWYNECCLSSDIRASTYHTTHNQYLQIFSGLGMMGVVLYSLLWCFLFYELLKSERRGRSTLVVSVLFSSVAAVFVYSFFQEWFYLRSVYFQWIALFPLFWKEKLGSGFLIRTNSFLNLRNILFSLCLILILLFGSWIFFPTKKFRFGIYFPPGEKENSGWVLEGNGKMTLYSKAETYFLDMDKKLGDVSISIWGRFQREIFPVETEDSNGNSLFFRASRGRNILKTECILIRKTEPLATLNFWNPIPLDPEPRKLCSQIRIRKIVRRMD
;
A
#
# COMPACT_ATOMS: atom_id res chain seq x y z
N MET A 1 32.02 10.90 -29.10
CA MET A 1 30.83 10.76 -28.20
C MET A 1 31.23 10.60 -26.73
N LYS A 2 32.24 9.77 -26.39
CA LYS A 2 32.80 9.64 -25.02
C LYS A 2 33.30 10.96 -24.39
N ASP A 3 33.91 11.85 -25.17
CA ASP A 3 34.45 13.12 -24.63
C ASP A 3 33.40 14.22 -24.41
N ARG A 4 32.28 14.19 -25.13
CA ARG A 4 31.12 15.07 -24.89
C ARG A 4 30.38 14.70 -23.60
N VAL A 5 30.33 13.41 -23.26
CA VAL A 5 29.69 12.91 -22.03
C VAL A 5 30.52 13.22 -20.79
N ARG A 6 31.87 13.20 -20.89
CA ARG A 6 32.77 13.60 -19.78
C ARG A 6 32.65 15.08 -19.38
N LYS A 7 32.50 15.99 -20.34
CA LYS A 7 32.35 17.44 -20.06
C LYS A 7 30.98 17.82 -19.45
N LEU A 8 29.95 16.98 -19.63
CA LEU A 8 28.59 17.20 -19.09
C LEU A 8 28.36 16.56 -17.70
N PHE A 9 29.28 15.73 -17.22
CA PHE A 9 29.16 15.02 -15.95
C PHE A 9 28.98 15.96 -14.73
N PRO A 10 29.76 17.04 -14.53
CA PRO A 10 29.58 17.92 -13.38
C PRO A 10 28.23 18.67 -13.42
N PHE A 11 27.79 19.12 -14.60
CA PHE A 11 26.52 19.84 -14.74
C PHE A 11 25.30 18.93 -14.49
N LYS A 12 25.35 17.68 -14.97
CA LYS A 12 24.29 16.69 -14.72
C LYS A 12 24.19 16.30 -13.24
N SER A 13 25.32 16.08 -12.57
CA SER A 13 25.33 15.78 -11.14
C SER A 13 24.77 16.93 -10.32
N LEU A 14 25.05 18.19 -10.68
CA LEU A 14 24.48 19.38 -10.03
C LEU A 14 22.95 19.42 -10.13
N ILE A 15 22.38 19.11 -11.29
CA ILE A 15 20.91 19.07 -11.48
C ILE A 15 20.28 18.05 -10.55
N TRP A 16 20.87 16.85 -10.44
CA TRP A 16 20.33 15.79 -9.60
C TRP A 16 20.47 16.11 -8.10
N ILE A 17 21.58 16.72 -7.69
CA ILE A 17 21.75 17.21 -6.31
C ILE A 17 20.70 18.28 -6.01
N PHE A 18 20.50 19.25 -6.89
CA PHE A 18 19.50 20.30 -6.73
C PHE A 18 18.08 19.74 -6.65
N PHE A 19 17.72 18.80 -7.52
CA PHE A 19 16.44 18.10 -7.47
C PHE A 19 16.24 17.35 -6.16
N GLY A 20 17.29 16.67 -5.66
CA GLY A 20 17.27 16.01 -4.37
C GLY A 20 17.01 16.98 -3.21
N ILE A 21 17.67 18.13 -3.20
CA ILE A 21 17.48 19.21 -2.22
C ILE A 21 16.02 19.70 -2.26
N LEU A 22 15.46 19.96 -3.45
CA LEU A 22 14.07 20.41 -3.60
C LEU A 22 13.05 19.40 -3.06
N LEU A 23 13.32 18.09 -3.16
CA LEU A 23 12.42 17.06 -2.65
C LEU A 23 12.38 17.02 -1.11
N ILE A 24 13.53 17.19 -0.46
CA ILE A 24 13.65 17.03 1.00
C ILE A 24 13.37 18.32 1.78
N LEU A 25 13.70 19.49 1.22
CA LEU A 25 13.56 20.78 1.92
C LEU A 25 12.18 20.99 2.55
N PRO A 26 11.05 20.75 1.86
CA PRO A 26 9.72 20.98 2.44
C PRO A 26 9.39 20.08 3.63
N LEU A 27 10.11 18.95 3.80
CA LEU A 27 9.92 18.07 4.95
C LEU A 27 10.55 18.65 6.22
N LEU A 28 11.65 19.39 6.09
CA LEU A 28 12.49 19.78 7.23
C LEU A 28 11.76 20.65 8.26
N ALA A 29 10.84 21.51 7.81
CA ALA A 29 10.08 22.41 8.68
C ALA A 29 9.20 21.68 9.73
N PHE A 30 8.82 20.43 9.46
CA PHE A 30 7.93 19.62 10.31
C PHE A 30 8.67 18.74 11.31
N TYR A 31 10.01 18.70 11.25
CA TYR A 31 10.82 17.86 12.11
C TYR A 31 11.75 18.69 13.01
N PRO A 32 12.10 18.21 14.21
CA PRO A 32 13.11 18.87 15.05
C PRO A 32 14.49 18.92 14.38
N TRP A 33 15.31 19.93 14.71
CA TRP A 33 16.61 20.17 14.07
C TRP A 33 17.55 18.95 14.02
N LYS A 34 17.53 18.11 15.06
CA LYS A 34 18.33 16.87 15.14
C LYS A 34 18.00 15.90 14.00
N TYR A 35 16.72 15.79 13.64
CA TYR A 35 16.25 14.95 12.54
C TYR A 35 16.52 15.57 11.18
N ARG A 36 16.44 16.91 11.08
CA ARG A 36 16.75 17.63 9.84
C ARG A 36 18.16 17.29 9.35
N ILE A 37 19.15 17.34 10.25
CA ILE A 37 20.55 17.03 9.92
C ILE A 37 20.68 15.59 9.42
N VAL A 38 20.08 14.64 10.14
CA VAL A 38 20.13 13.21 9.78
C VAL A 38 19.46 12.97 8.43
N PHE A 39 18.31 13.58 8.15
CA PHE A 39 17.62 13.39 6.87
C PHE A 39 18.41 13.98 5.72
N VAL A 40 18.91 15.21 5.87
CA VAL A 40 19.75 15.82 4.84
C VAL A 40 20.98 14.96 4.59
N PHE A 41 21.65 14.49 5.64
CA PHE A 41 22.81 13.62 5.51
C PHE A 41 22.49 12.30 4.80
N LEU A 42 21.45 11.57 5.23
CA LEU A 42 21.05 10.30 4.61
C LEU A 42 20.63 10.48 3.15
N PHE A 43 19.87 11.54 2.86
CA PHE A 43 19.40 11.83 1.52
C PHE A 43 20.56 12.23 0.60
N VAL A 44 21.47 13.10 1.04
CA VAL A 44 22.67 13.48 0.28
C VAL A 44 23.57 12.27 0.05
N CYS A 45 23.81 11.45 1.08
CA CYS A 45 24.54 10.19 0.94
C CYS A 45 23.90 9.27 -0.10
N PHE A 46 22.57 9.12 -0.08
CA PHE A 46 21.85 8.33 -1.07
C PHE A 46 21.95 8.94 -2.48
N THR A 47 21.78 10.26 -2.63
CA THR A 47 21.91 10.97 -3.90
C THR A 47 23.29 10.76 -4.50
N ILE A 48 24.36 10.91 -3.71
CA ILE A 48 25.74 10.66 -4.14
C ILE A 48 25.93 9.19 -4.50
N LEU A 49 25.43 8.27 -3.69
CA LEU A 49 25.52 6.84 -3.94
C LEU A 49 24.82 6.45 -5.23
N ASP A 50 23.62 6.97 -5.50
CA ASP A 50 22.89 6.71 -6.74
C ASP A 50 23.62 7.33 -7.93
N LEU A 51 24.18 8.54 -7.77
CA LEU A 51 24.96 9.21 -8.81
C LEU A 51 26.16 8.38 -9.25
N LEU A 52 26.93 7.85 -8.31
CA LEU A 52 28.17 7.11 -8.56
C LEU A 52 27.94 5.63 -8.85
N PHE A 53 27.03 5.00 -8.11
CA PHE A 53 26.81 3.55 -8.08
C PHE A 53 25.30 3.21 -8.06
N PRO A 54 24.57 3.44 -9.16
CA PRO A 54 23.10 3.32 -9.20
C PRO A 54 22.55 1.92 -8.88
N LEU A 55 23.31 0.86 -9.17
CA LEU A 55 22.95 -0.50 -8.75
C LEU A 55 23.08 -0.68 -7.23
N VAL A 56 24.16 -0.19 -6.64
CA VAL A 56 24.37 -0.25 -5.18
C VAL A 56 23.32 0.60 -4.46
N ALA A 57 22.99 1.77 -4.98
CA ALA A 57 21.88 2.57 -4.45
C ALA A 57 20.54 1.83 -4.52
N THR A 58 20.26 1.11 -5.61
CA THR A 58 19.05 0.27 -5.73
C THR A 58 19.01 -0.79 -4.63
N PHE A 59 20.12 -1.46 -4.35
CA PHE A 59 20.24 -2.44 -3.26
C PHE A 59 19.91 -1.82 -1.90
N PHE A 60 20.53 -0.69 -1.56
CA PHE A 60 20.30 -0.04 -0.27
C PHE A 60 18.89 0.52 -0.14
N LEU A 61 18.33 1.08 -1.22
CA LEU A 61 16.95 1.60 -1.21
C LEU A 61 15.94 0.49 -0.95
N THR A 62 16.05 -0.66 -1.64
CA THR A 62 15.14 -1.79 -1.41
C THR A 62 15.32 -2.42 -0.03
N ALA A 63 16.56 -2.49 0.47
CA ALA A 63 16.86 -2.95 1.82
C ALA A 63 16.31 -2.02 2.91
N SER A 64 16.30 -0.70 2.65
CA SER A 64 15.91 0.31 3.64
C SER A 64 14.41 0.29 3.98
N GLY A 65 13.60 -0.48 3.24
CA GLY A 65 12.16 -0.56 3.43
C GLY A 65 11.69 -1.01 4.81
N VAL A 66 12.58 -1.49 5.68
CA VAL A 66 12.27 -1.88 7.06
C VAL A 66 12.36 -0.74 8.07
N PHE A 67 12.96 0.41 7.72
CA PHE A 67 13.31 1.48 8.68
C PHE A 67 12.39 2.70 8.66
N PHE A 68 11.55 2.87 7.64
CA PHE A 68 10.71 4.06 7.48
C PHE A 68 9.27 3.76 7.89
N GLY A 69 8.88 4.25 9.07
CA GLY A 69 7.50 4.34 9.57
C GLY A 69 6.51 3.36 8.94
N ASN A 70 6.74 2.04 9.08
CA ASN A 70 6.06 1.02 8.28
C ASN A 70 4.61 0.76 8.71
N HIS A 71 3.88 1.82 9.02
CA HIS A 71 2.47 1.84 9.32
C HIS A 71 1.83 3.05 8.67
N PRO A 72 0.52 3.02 8.34
CA PRO A 72 -0.16 4.20 7.81
C PRO A 72 0.07 5.41 8.72
N GLY A 73 0.54 6.52 8.14
CA GLY A 73 0.85 7.75 8.88
C GLY A 73 2.09 7.71 9.78
N GLY A 74 2.91 6.65 9.71
CA GLY A 74 4.15 6.57 10.45
C GLY A 74 5.13 7.67 10.05
N ARG A 75 5.79 8.26 11.05
CA ARG A 75 6.78 9.31 10.80
C ARG A 75 7.90 8.78 9.89
N PHE A 76 8.42 9.67 9.04
CA PHE A 76 9.48 9.42 8.07
C PHE A 76 9.09 8.62 6.82
N LEU A 77 7.81 8.25 6.65
CA LEU A 77 7.36 7.69 5.37
C LEU A 77 7.59 8.65 4.20
N GLU A 78 7.46 9.96 4.45
CA GLU A 78 7.68 10.98 3.42
C GLU A 78 9.12 10.96 2.90
N LEU A 79 10.08 10.65 3.78
CA LEU A 79 11.49 10.50 3.40
C LEU A 79 11.68 9.31 2.47
N GLN A 80 11.02 8.17 2.77
CA GLN A 80 11.05 7.00 1.90
C GLN A 80 10.42 7.31 0.53
N ASP A 81 9.27 7.98 0.52
CA ASP A 81 8.58 8.38 -0.71
C ASP A 81 9.47 9.32 -1.55
N CYS A 82 10.15 10.30 -0.93
CA CYS A 82 11.11 11.16 -1.62
C CYS A 82 12.28 10.39 -2.24
N LEU A 83 12.85 9.39 -1.53
CA LEU A 83 13.93 8.56 -2.07
C LEU A 83 13.47 7.75 -3.28
N TRP A 84 12.27 7.17 -3.23
CA TRP A 84 11.69 6.45 -4.37
C TRP A 84 11.37 7.37 -5.54
N ILE A 85 10.81 8.56 -5.28
CA ILE A 85 10.53 9.57 -6.32
C ILE A 85 11.85 9.97 -7.01
N TYR A 86 12.88 10.30 -6.23
CA TYR A 86 14.20 10.63 -6.76
C TYR A 86 14.75 9.47 -7.63
N TRP A 87 14.72 8.25 -7.10
CA TRP A 87 15.22 7.07 -7.80
C TRP A 87 14.46 6.80 -9.11
N CYS A 88 13.13 6.94 -9.11
CA CYS A 88 12.30 6.72 -10.30
C CYS A 88 12.52 7.80 -11.35
N VAL A 89 12.42 9.08 -10.97
CA VAL A 89 12.54 10.22 -11.89
C VAL A 89 13.91 10.22 -12.56
N ARG A 90 14.97 9.99 -11.78
CA ARG A 90 16.33 9.85 -12.32
C ARG A 90 16.46 8.67 -13.25
N GLY A 91 15.90 7.52 -12.89
CA GLY A 91 15.88 6.34 -13.75
C GLY A 91 15.22 6.60 -15.11
N ILE A 92 14.06 7.26 -15.11
CA ILE A 92 13.29 7.58 -16.32
C ILE A 92 14.06 8.55 -17.22
N ILE A 93 14.60 9.62 -16.64
CA ILE A 93 15.33 10.63 -17.40
C ILE A 93 16.64 10.07 -17.95
N GLU A 94 17.45 9.38 -17.13
CA GLU A 94 18.71 8.80 -17.59
C GLU A 94 18.50 7.71 -18.65
N ASN A 95 17.46 6.88 -18.51
CA ASN A 95 17.10 5.91 -19.54
C ASN A 95 16.80 6.60 -20.88
N LYS A 96 16.03 7.70 -20.87
CA LYS A 96 15.75 8.50 -22.07
C LYS A 96 17.01 9.14 -22.64
N LEU A 97 17.88 9.72 -21.79
CA LEU A 97 19.15 10.31 -22.21
C LEU A 97 20.12 9.27 -22.81
N TYR A 98 19.99 8.00 -22.40
CA TYR A 98 20.73 6.88 -22.97
C TYR A 98 20.18 6.39 -24.33
N GLY A 99 19.17 7.07 -24.88
CA GLY A 99 18.53 6.76 -26.15
C GLY A 99 17.48 5.66 -26.08
N ASN A 100 17.19 5.11 -24.89
CA ASN A 100 16.16 4.09 -24.73
C ASN A 100 14.78 4.75 -24.64
N ARG A 101 13.81 4.25 -25.40
CA ARG A 101 12.41 4.69 -25.30
C ARG A 101 11.66 3.77 -24.37
N ILE A 102 11.15 4.32 -23.27
CA ILE A 102 10.52 3.51 -22.21
C ILE A 102 9.34 2.69 -22.74
N LEU A 103 8.50 3.27 -23.60
CA LEU A 103 7.31 2.62 -24.18
C LEU A 103 7.63 1.58 -25.26
N GLU A 104 8.88 1.51 -25.74
CA GLU A 104 9.31 0.47 -26.68
C GLU A 104 9.69 -0.83 -25.97
N ASP A 105 9.81 -0.82 -24.63
CA ASP A 105 10.10 -2.03 -23.86
C ASP A 105 9.03 -3.11 -24.13
N PRO A 106 9.44 -4.36 -24.45
CA PRO A 106 8.52 -5.47 -24.72
C PRO A 106 7.52 -5.76 -23.60
N PHE A 107 7.80 -5.37 -22.36
CA PHE A 107 6.89 -5.48 -21.24
C PHE A 107 5.58 -4.75 -21.50
N TRP A 108 5.59 -3.57 -22.12
CA TRP A 108 4.35 -2.82 -22.37
C TRP A 108 3.45 -3.48 -23.42
N LYS A 109 4.03 -4.32 -24.28
CA LYS A 109 3.29 -5.12 -25.28
C LYS A 109 2.83 -6.47 -24.71
N SER A 110 3.22 -6.79 -23.48
CA SER A 110 2.82 -8.02 -22.82
C SER A 110 1.40 -7.95 -22.26
N THR A 111 0.74 -9.10 -22.15
CA THR A 111 -0.56 -9.19 -21.48
C THR A 111 -0.48 -8.71 -20.04
N ILE A 112 0.58 -9.07 -19.30
CA ILE A 112 0.77 -8.62 -17.92
C ILE A 112 0.96 -7.10 -17.84
N GLY A 113 1.79 -6.52 -18.71
CA GLY A 113 2.04 -5.09 -18.75
C GLY A 113 0.79 -4.28 -19.11
N VAL A 114 0.01 -4.74 -20.09
CA VAL A 114 -1.28 -4.14 -20.44
C VAL A 114 -2.27 -4.26 -19.28
N LEU A 115 -2.39 -5.42 -18.64
CA LEU A 115 -3.29 -5.60 -17.49
C LEU A 115 -2.89 -4.70 -16.31
N LEU A 116 -1.59 -4.52 -16.06
CA LEU A 116 -1.10 -3.70 -14.96
C LEU A 116 -1.34 -2.21 -15.22
N LEU A 117 -1.13 -1.75 -16.46
CA LEU A 117 -1.52 -0.40 -16.89
C LEU A 117 -3.03 -0.18 -16.79
N SER A 118 -3.83 -1.15 -17.24
CA SER A 118 -5.28 -1.09 -17.12
C SER A 118 -5.74 -1.06 -15.67
N PHE A 119 -5.09 -1.80 -14.77
CA PHE A 119 -5.40 -1.78 -13.34
C PHE A 119 -5.17 -0.38 -12.74
N PHE A 120 -4.04 0.27 -13.05
CA PHE A 120 -3.81 1.65 -12.65
C PHE A 120 -4.75 2.64 -13.35
N GLY A 121 -5.09 2.40 -14.61
CA GLY A 121 -6.06 3.19 -15.37
C GLY A 121 -7.46 3.16 -14.75
N ILE A 122 -7.93 1.98 -14.30
CA ILE A 122 -9.16 1.85 -13.52
C ILE A 122 -9.04 2.57 -12.18
N GLY A 123 -7.86 2.58 -11.55
CA GLY A 123 -7.59 3.42 -10.38
C GLY A 123 -7.85 4.91 -10.62
N ILE A 124 -7.38 5.45 -11.75
CA ILE A 124 -7.62 6.85 -12.14
C ILE A 124 -9.11 7.08 -12.42
N LEU A 125 -9.74 6.20 -13.21
CA LEU A 125 -11.16 6.32 -13.56
C LEU A 125 -12.06 6.22 -12.33
N SER A 126 -11.72 5.35 -11.38
CA SER A 126 -12.39 5.23 -10.10
C SER A 126 -12.32 6.53 -9.30
N LEU A 127 -11.15 7.18 -9.22
CA LEU A 127 -11.07 8.49 -8.56
C LEU A 127 -11.95 9.53 -9.26
N ILE A 128 -11.89 9.63 -10.59
CA ILE A 128 -12.72 10.56 -11.37
C ILE A 128 -14.22 10.31 -11.17
N ALA A 129 -14.62 9.05 -11.03
CA ALA A 129 -16.00 8.66 -10.75
C ALA A 129 -16.51 9.14 -9.38
N ASN A 130 -15.62 9.61 -8.49
CA ASN A 130 -15.93 9.94 -7.11
C ASN A 130 -15.50 11.37 -6.75
N PRO A 131 -16.16 12.41 -7.31
CA PRO A 131 -15.80 13.81 -7.11
C PRO A 131 -15.86 14.28 -5.65
N GLU A 132 -16.64 13.62 -4.80
CA GLU A 132 -16.70 13.84 -3.36
C GLU A 132 -15.32 13.85 -2.66
N LEU A 133 -14.40 12.96 -3.09
CA LEU A 133 -13.03 12.89 -2.55
C LEU A 133 -12.29 14.21 -2.84
N PHE A 134 -12.51 14.78 -4.02
CA PHE A 134 -11.88 16.04 -4.42
C PHE A 134 -12.51 17.25 -3.74
N LEU A 135 -13.83 17.22 -3.51
CA LEU A 135 -14.54 18.28 -2.79
C LEU A 135 -14.08 18.39 -1.34
N ASP A 136 -13.59 17.30 -0.75
CA ASP A 136 -13.12 17.27 0.64
C ASP A 136 -11.75 17.97 0.81
N PHE A 137 -10.94 18.14 -0.26
CA PHE A 137 -9.64 18.81 -0.19
C PHE A 137 -9.66 20.22 0.41
N LYS A 138 -10.80 20.90 0.39
CA LYS A 138 -10.91 22.26 0.99
C LYS A 138 -10.66 22.27 2.49
N TYR A 139 -10.93 21.16 3.18
CA TYR A 139 -10.79 21.02 4.63
C TYR A 139 -9.39 20.57 5.08
N TYR A 140 -8.50 20.28 4.13
CA TYR A 140 -7.15 19.79 4.39
C TYR A 140 -6.11 20.82 3.96
N GLN A 141 -4.96 20.77 4.62
CA GLN A 141 -3.80 21.59 4.31
C GLN A 141 -3.18 21.14 2.99
N LYS A 142 -2.67 22.11 2.20
CA LYS A 142 -2.15 21.87 0.85
C LYS A 142 -0.65 22.09 0.83
N GLY A 143 0.11 21.14 0.30
CA GLY A 143 1.56 21.27 0.20
C GLY A 143 2.25 19.93 -0.02
N TRP A 144 3.54 19.99 -0.34
CA TRP A 144 4.34 18.79 -0.63
C TRP A 144 4.43 17.84 0.58
N PHE A 145 4.65 18.40 1.78
CA PHE A 145 4.68 17.61 3.02
C PHE A 145 3.35 16.88 3.24
N TRP A 146 2.21 17.58 3.31
CA TRP A 146 0.92 16.93 3.58
C TRP A 146 0.51 15.95 2.49
N PHE A 147 0.85 16.21 1.22
CA PHE A 147 0.66 15.22 0.16
C PHE A 147 1.39 13.92 0.48
N LEU A 148 2.69 13.97 0.82
CA LEU A 148 3.51 12.80 1.15
C LEU A 148 3.15 12.17 2.51
N HIS A 149 2.81 12.98 3.51
CA HIS A 149 2.44 12.55 4.86
C HIS A 149 1.08 11.83 4.87
N SER A 150 0.24 12.10 3.87
CA SER A 150 -1.17 11.72 3.91
C SER A 150 -1.46 10.29 4.38
N THR A 151 -2.45 10.12 5.23
CA THR A 151 -2.85 8.82 5.79
C THR A 151 -4.09 8.26 5.11
N GLU A 152 -4.42 6.99 5.36
CA GLU A 152 -5.58 6.29 4.76
C GLU A 152 -6.95 6.94 5.02
N LEU A 153 -6.99 7.90 5.95
CA LEU A 153 -8.16 8.70 6.31
C LEU A 153 -8.30 9.98 5.48
N GLU A 154 -7.36 10.26 4.59
CA GLU A 154 -7.27 11.55 3.91
C GLU A 154 -7.51 11.43 2.41
N PRO A 155 -8.12 12.45 1.79
CA PRO A 155 -8.41 12.44 0.36
C PRO A 155 -7.13 12.43 -0.51
N TYR A 156 -5.98 12.88 0.02
CA TYR A 156 -4.71 12.85 -0.72
C TYR A 156 -4.14 11.44 -0.87
N TYR A 157 -4.49 10.52 0.02
CA TYR A 157 -3.87 9.22 0.11
C TYR A 157 -4.10 8.31 -1.11
N PRO A 158 -5.34 8.16 -1.61
CA PRO A 158 -5.61 7.48 -2.87
C PRO A 158 -4.76 7.97 -4.04
N ILE A 159 -4.64 9.30 -4.17
CA ILE A 159 -3.89 9.95 -5.25
C ILE A 159 -2.40 9.68 -5.09
N LYS A 160 -1.87 9.84 -3.86
CA LYS A 160 -0.48 9.57 -3.54
C LYS A 160 -0.10 8.14 -3.89
N LEU A 161 -0.83 7.15 -3.39
CA LEU A 161 -0.50 5.75 -3.62
C LEU A 161 -0.54 5.39 -5.11
N LEU A 162 -1.57 5.85 -5.82
CA LEU A 162 -1.68 5.62 -7.26
C LEU A 162 -0.53 6.28 -8.04
N PHE A 163 -0.19 7.53 -7.71
CA PHE A 163 0.95 8.25 -8.28
C PHE A 163 2.26 7.51 -8.05
N LEU A 164 2.55 7.12 -6.81
CA LEU A 164 3.77 6.40 -6.44
C LEU A 164 3.84 5.03 -7.12
N GLY A 165 2.73 4.30 -7.22
CA GLY A 165 2.68 3.00 -7.89
C GLY A 165 3.00 3.10 -9.39
N ILE A 166 2.38 4.06 -10.09
CA ILE A 166 2.66 4.32 -11.51
C ILE A 166 4.12 4.76 -11.68
N LEU A 167 4.57 5.74 -10.89
CA LEU A 167 5.94 6.25 -10.95
C LEU A 167 6.96 5.13 -10.70
N PHE A 168 6.71 4.27 -9.73
CA PHE A 168 7.55 3.11 -9.42
C PHE A 168 7.61 2.11 -10.57
N LEU A 169 6.47 1.74 -11.17
CA LEU A 169 6.45 0.82 -12.32
C LEU A 169 7.31 1.34 -13.47
N PHE A 170 7.10 2.61 -13.86
CA PHE A 170 7.88 3.24 -14.93
C PHE A 170 9.36 3.37 -14.53
N GLY A 171 9.65 3.81 -13.29
CA GLY A 171 11.00 3.91 -12.75
C GLY A 171 11.76 2.58 -12.77
N LEU A 172 11.11 1.50 -12.36
CA LEU A 172 11.66 0.14 -12.33
C LEU A 172 12.06 -0.34 -13.73
N ILE A 173 11.17 -0.19 -14.71
CA ILE A 173 11.43 -0.58 -16.11
C ILE A 173 12.55 0.29 -16.71
N ALA A 174 12.53 1.61 -16.46
CA ALA A 174 13.57 2.50 -16.96
C ALA A 174 14.94 2.16 -16.37
N ARG A 175 15.00 1.87 -15.06
CA ARG A 175 16.24 1.48 -14.36
C ARG A 175 16.78 0.16 -14.87
N LYS A 176 15.90 -0.84 -15.06
CA LYS A 176 16.27 -2.10 -15.71
C LYS A 176 16.86 -1.86 -17.10
N ASN A 177 16.24 -1.04 -17.94
CA ASN A 177 16.70 -0.80 -19.32
C ASN A 177 17.98 0.02 -19.41
N TRP A 178 18.16 0.95 -18.47
CA TRP A 178 19.38 1.73 -18.35
C TRP A 178 20.54 0.89 -17.82
N LEU A 179 20.32 0.07 -16.79
CA LEU A 179 21.39 -0.62 -16.04
C LEU A 179 21.60 -2.10 -16.43
N GLY A 180 20.70 -2.70 -17.21
CA GLY A 180 20.67 -4.15 -17.50
C GLY A 180 21.55 -4.65 -18.65
N LYS A 181 22.43 -3.81 -19.25
CA LYS A 181 23.09 -4.10 -20.54
C LYS A 181 24.27 -5.12 -20.52
N SER A 182 24.40 -6.07 -19.56
CA SER A 182 25.63 -6.89 -19.49
C SER A 182 25.59 -8.37 -19.08
N SER A 183 24.45 -9.08 -19.09
CA SER A 183 24.43 -10.55 -18.92
C SER A 183 23.07 -11.18 -19.24
N GLU A 184 23.05 -12.47 -19.60
CA GLU A 184 21.84 -13.30 -19.82
C GLU A 184 20.89 -13.37 -18.60
N THR A 185 21.39 -13.00 -17.43
CA THR A 185 20.61 -12.71 -16.23
C THR A 185 20.52 -11.18 -16.05
N ASN A 186 19.30 -10.64 -15.92
CA ASN A 186 19.08 -9.23 -15.63
C ASN A 186 19.69 -8.88 -14.27
N SER A 187 20.95 -8.41 -14.27
CA SER A 187 21.73 -8.05 -13.08
C SER A 187 20.98 -7.10 -12.16
N PHE A 188 20.22 -6.17 -12.74
CA PHE A 188 19.37 -5.22 -12.02
C PHE A 188 18.34 -5.89 -11.10
N TYR A 189 17.58 -6.86 -11.61
CA TYR A 189 16.55 -7.55 -10.83
C TYR A 189 17.14 -8.43 -9.74
N LEU A 190 18.32 -9.02 -9.98
CA LEU A 190 19.04 -9.76 -8.95
C LEU A 190 19.52 -8.84 -7.83
N VAL A 191 20.02 -7.64 -8.16
CA VAL A 191 20.40 -6.62 -7.17
C VAL A 191 19.18 -6.13 -6.39
N PHE A 192 18.08 -5.81 -7.07
CA PHE A 192 16.82 -5.45 -6.42
C PHE A 192 16.36 -6.53 -5.42
N ALA A 193 16.33 -7.79 -5.88
CA ALA A 193 15.92 -8.93 -5.07
C ALA A 193 16.87 -9.19 -3.89
N SER A 194 18.18 -9.02 -4.09
CA SER A 194 19.17 -9.15 -3.01
C SER A 194 19.02 -8.08 -1.93
N GLY A 195 18.64 -6.84 -2.29
CA GLY A 195 18.37 -5.79 -1.31
C GLY A 195 17.10 -6.08 -0.51
N VAL A 196 16.03 -6.59 -1.15
CA VAL A 196 14.83 -7.09 -0.44
C VAL A 196 15.21 -8.22 0.53
N GLY A 197 15.97 -9.22 0.06
CA GLY A 197 16.43 -10.34 0.89
C GLY A 197 17.31 -9.88 2.06
N PHE A 198 18.18 -8.89 1.85
CA PHE A 198 18.99 -8.31 2.92
C PHE A 198 18.13 -7.59 3.96
N GLY A 199 17.14 -6.79 3.54
CA GLY A 199 16.17 -6.17 4.44
C GLY A 199 15.39 -7.19 5.28
N MET A 200 15.00 -8.33 4.69
CA MET A 200 14.40 -9.45 5.44
C MET A 200 15.35 -10.01 6.49
N ILE A 201 16.62 -10.25 6.15
CA ILE A 201 17.61 -10.78 7.11
C ILE A 201 17.80 -9.81 8.28
N VAL A 202 17.93 -8.51 7.99
CA VAL A 202 18.08 -7.47 9.02
C VAL A 202 16.86 -7.43 9.94
N SER A 203 15.65 -7.40 9.38
CA SER A 203 14.41 -7.36 10.17
C SER A 203 14.17 -8.64 10.99
N ILE A 204 14.54 -9.82 10.47
CA ILE A 204 14.54 -11.08 11.23
C ILE A 204 15.54 -11.00 12.38
N GLY A 205 16.76 -10.51 12.14
CA GLY A 205 17.77 -10.31 13.16
C GLY A 205 17.28 -9.42 14.31
N PHE A 206 16.72 -8.25 13.99
CA PHE A 206 16.10 -7.38 15.00
C PHE A 206 14.94 -8.06 15.74
N GLY A 207 14.08 -8.80 15.03
CA GLY A 207 12.98 -9.55 15.65
C GLY A 207 13.46 -10.61 16.63
N TRP A 208 14.56 -11.31 16.33
CA TRP A 208 15.17 -12.25 17.27
C TRP A 208 15.77 -11.53 18.47
N ILE A 209 16.45 -10.40 18.26
CA ILE A 209 17.00 -9.62 19.38
C ILE A 209 15.87 -9.06 20.27
N GLU A 210 14.74 -8.63 19.70
CA GLU A 210 13.55 -8.24 20.47
C GLU A 210 13.01 -9.37 21.34
N TYR A 211 13.11 -10.61 20.86
CA TYR A 211 12.66 -11.78 21.60
C TYR A 211 13.61 -12.14 22.74
N PHE A 212 14.91 -12.22 22.46
CA PHE A 212 15.92 -12.69 23.40
C PHE A 212 16.47 -11.60 24.33
N SER A 213 16.35 -10.31 23.98
CA SER A 213 16.88 -9.19 24.77
C SER A 213 15.75 -8.26 25.28
N PRO A 214 15.34 -8.40 26.55
CA PRO A 214 14.37 -7.51 27.18
C PRO A 214 14.80 -6.04 27.19
N ILE A 215 16.11 -5.79 27.35
CA ILE A 215 16.70 -4.44 27.40
C ILE A 215 16.54 -3.73 26.05
N LEU A 216 16.90 -4.40 24.95
CA LEU A 216 16.78 -3.79 23.63
C LEU A 216 15.31 -3.60 23.24
N LYS A 217 14.45 -4.58 23.57
CA LYS A 217 13.01 -4.45 23.40
C LYS A 217 12.45 -3.24 24.13
N TRP A 218 12.88 -2.99 25.37
CA TRP A 218 12.47 -1.80 26.12
C TRP A 218 12.91 -0.50 25.43
N LYS A 219 14.15 -0.44 24.94
CA LYS A 219 14.65 0.71 24.17
C LYS A 219 13.88 0.94 22.88
N LEU A 220 13.60 -0.11 22.11
CA LEU A 220 12.79 -0.03 20.88
C LEU A 220 11.36 0.43 21.18
N ASN A 221 10.77 -0.03 22.28
CA ASN A 221 9.44 0.41 22.71
C ASN A 221 9.43 1.87 23.14
N TYR A 222 10.45 2.30 23.87
CA TYR A 222 10.61 3.70 24.27
C TYR A 222 10.76 4.59 23.04
N TYR A 223 11.60 4.17 22.09
CA TYR A 223 11.80 4.86 20.82
C TYR A 223 10.50 4.96 20.02
N HIS A 224 9.70 3.89 19.91
CA HIS A 224 8.40 3.91 19.22
C HIS A 224 7.40 4.85 19.89
N ARG A 225 7.27 4.82 21.22
CA ARG A 225 6.39 5.76 21.94
C ARG A 225 6.84 7.21 21.78
N TRP A 226 8.14 7.43 21.78
CA TRP A 226 8.72 8.75 21.55
C TRP A 226 8.47 9.23 20.09
N LEU A 227 8.52 8.31 19.12
CA LEU A 227 8.25 8.57 17.72
C LEU A 227 6.77 8.85 17.45
N ASP A 228 5.90 7.91 17.77
CA ASP A 228 4.51 7.92 17.30
C ASP A 228 3.50 8.24 18.42
N GLY A 229 3.96 8.51 19.64
CA GLY A 229 3.11 8.88 20.79
C GLY A 229 2.35 7.71 21.42
N TYR A 230 2.26 6.56 20.75
CA TYR A 230 1.58 5.36 21.25
C TYR A 230 2.35 4.07 20.95
N LYS A 231 1.87 2.94 21.48
CA LYS A 231 2.34 1.60 21.07
C LYS A 231 1.16 0.62 21.03
N PHE A 232 0.97 -0.04 19.89
CA PHE A 232 0.04 -1.16 19.80
C PHE A 232 0.71 -2.46 20.31
N LEU A 233 0.19 -3.01 21.40
CA LEU A 233 0.62 -4.30 21.96
C LEU A 233 -0.40 -5.37 21.58
N ALA A 234 -0.18 -6.03 20.44
CA ALA A 234 -1.01 -7.15 20.02
C ALA A 234 -0.51 -8.47 20.65
N LEU A 235 -1.36 -9.16 21.42
CA LEU A 235 -1.03 -10.46 22.00
C LEU A 235 -1.04 -11.57 20.91
N PRO A 236 -0.09 -12.52 20.93
CA PRO A 236 -0.06 -13.64 19.98
C PRO A 236 -1.36 -14.45 20.03
N HIS A 237 -1.90 -14.80 18.86
CA HIS A 237 -3.12 -15.61 18.82
C HIS A 237 -2.75 -17.09 18.85
N PRO A 238 -3.35 -17.91 19.74
CA PRO A 238 -3.24 -19.34 19.63
C PRO A 238 -3.91 -19.82 18.34
N LEU A 239 -3.12 -20.50 17.50
CA LEU A 239 -3.58 -21.26 16.33
C LEU A 239 -4.03 -22.67 16.74
N ILE A 240 -3.37 -23.24 17.74
CA ILE A 240 -3.66 -24.57 18.29
C ILE A 240 -3.77 -24.42 19.81
N PRO A 241 -4.91 -24.81 20.45
CA PRO A 241 -5.10 -24.69 21.89
C PRO A 241 -3.97 -25.32 22.72
N GLY A 242 -3.43 -26.46 22.27
CA GLY A 242 -2.31 -27.16 22.91
C GLY A 242 -0.95 -26.44 22.82
N LEU A 243 -0.76 -25.55 21.84
CA LEU A 243 0.48 -24.77 21.68
C LEU A 243 0.46 -23.44 22.44
N LYS A 244 -0.65 -23.11 23.11
CA LYS A 244 -0.79 -21.84 23.86
C LYS A 244 0.28 -21.67 24.94
N ARG A 245 0.76 -22.76 25.53
CA ARG A 245 1.85 -22.75 26.53
C ARG A 245 3.24 -22.44 25.95
N TYR A 246 3.42 -22.69 24.65
CA TYR A 246 4.70 -22.49 23.94
C TYR A 246 4.72 -21.20 23.11
N LEU A 247 3.59 -20.49 23.00
CA LEU A 247 3.57 -19.19 22.37
C LEU A 247 4.33 -18.19 23.23
N PRO A 248 5.11 -17.30 22.59
CA PRO A 248 5.83 -16.28 23.32
C PRO A 248 4.84 -15.37 24.05
N ARG A 249 5.20 -14.85 25.24
CA ARG A 249 4.33 -13.90 25.99
C ARG A 249 3.99 -12.65 25.15
N PHE A 250 4.84 -12.31 24.19
CA PHE A 250 4.66 -11.22 23.24
C PHE A 250 5.19 -11.66 21.88
N GLY A 251 4.43 -11.47 20.80
CA GLY A 251 4.93 -11.74 19.44
C GLY A 251 6.02 -10.75 19.04
N ILE A 252 7.00 -11.19 18.25
CA ILE A 252 8.03 -10.29 17.70
C ILE A 252 7.39 -9.34 16.70
N GLN A 253 7.77 -8.06 16.78
CA GLN A 253 7.20 -7.00 15.96
C GLN A 253 8.20 -6.50 14.92
N SER A 254 9.50 -6.73 15.16
CA SER A 254 10.60 -6.17 14.40
C SER A 254 10.47 -4.63 14.30
N LEU A 255 11.13 -4.05 13.30
CA LEU A 255 11.09 -2.62 12.98
C LEU A 255 9.76 -2.15 12.35
N PHE A 256 8.76 -3.02 12.32
CA PHE A 256 7.40 -2.70 11.85
C PHE A 256 6.47 -2.34 13.00
N TRP A 257 6.87 -2.59 14.25
CA TRP A 257 6.08 -2.31 15.46
C TRP A 257 4.68 -2.94 15.50
N ASN A 258 4.39 -3.82 14.53
CA ASN A 258 3.18 -4.62 14.39
C ASN A 258 3.56 -5.97 13.78
N ARG A 259 3.15 -7.04 14.45
CA ARG A 259 3.42 -8.43 14.03
C ARG A 259 2.85 -8.77 12.65
N SER A 260 1.69 -8.21 12.29
CA SER A 260 1.02 -8.49 11.02
C SER A 260 1.70 -7.75 9.86
N TRP A 261 2.20 -6.54 10.11
CA TRP A 261 2.99 -5.79 9.12
C TRP A 261 4.36 -6.44 8.89
N PHE A 262 4.98 -6.92 9.97
CA PHE A 262 6.21 -7.70 9.85
C PHE A 262 5.97 -9.01 9.08
N ALA A 263 4.90 -9.74 9.40
CA ALA A 263 4.55 -10.97 8.70
C ALA A 263 4.36 -10.76 7.20
N VAL A 264 3.58 -9.74 6.79
CA VAL A 264 3.32 -9.49 5.37
C VAL A 264 4.59 -9.06 4.63
N TYR A 265 5.46 -8.26 5.25
CA TYR A 265 6.76 -7.89 4.66
C TYR A 265 7.63 -9.12 4.38
N LEU A 266 7.67 -10.08 5.32
CA LEU A 266 8.41 -11.32 5.11
C LEU A 266 7.79 -12.16 3.98
N VAL A 267 6.46 -12.29 3.96
CA VAL A 267 5.75 -13.05 2.92
C VAL A 267 5.95 -12.42 1.54
N SER A 268 5.82 -11.10 1.41
CA SER A 268 6.03 -10.37 0.15
C SER A 268 7.47 -10.41 -0.34
N GLY A 269 8.43 -10.56 0.58
CA GLY A 269 9.85 -10.73 0.27
C GLY A 269 10.24 -12.13 -0.18
N LEU A 270 9.45 -13.19 0.10
CA LEU A 270 9.79 -14.59 -0.25
C LEU A 270 10.15 -14.78 -1.74
N PRO A 271 9.36 -14.26 -2.72
CA PRO A 271 9.69 -14.43 -4.13
C PRO A 271 11.05 -13.84 -4.50
N PHE A 272 11.43 -12.73 -3.88
CA PHE A 272 12.71 -12.05 -4.11
C PHE A 272 13.86 -12.77 -3.42
N LEU A 273 13.68 -13.23 -2.18
CA LEU A 273 14.66 -14.03 -1.46
C LEU A 273 15.03 -15.30 -2.23
N PHE A 274 14.02 -16.07 -2.67
CA PHE A 274 14.27 -17.29 -3.42
C PHE A 274 14.75 -17.02 -4.84
N TYR A 275 14.29 -15.94 -5.49
CA TYR A 275 14.88 -15.51 -6.77
C TYR A 275 16.36 -15.19 -6.64
N TRP A 276 16.77 -14.53 -5.55
CA TRP A 276 18.17 -14.24 -5.26
C TRP A 276 18.95 -15.54 -4.99
N ILE A 277 18.56 -16.34 -4.00
CA ILE A 277 19.26 -17.58 -3.62
C ILE A 277 19.46 -18.53 -4.81
N LEU A 278 18.41 -18.75 -5.62
CA LEU A 278 18.44 -19.73 -6.71
C LEU A 278 19.23 -19.23 -7.93
N ASN A 279 19.37 -17.91 -8.13
CA ASN A 279 20.13 -17.36 -9.26
C ASN A 279 21.56 -16.94 -8.89
N VAL A 280 21.88 -16.74 -7.60
CA VAL A 280 23.25 -16.52 -7.10
C VAL A 280 24.13 -17.73 -7.43
N SER A 281 23.58 -18.94 -7.33
CA SER A 281 24.29 -20.20 -7.64
C SER A 281 24.74 -20.30 -9.11
N LYS A 282 24.00 -19.69 -10.06
CA LYS A 282 24.39 -19.63 -11.48
C LYS A 282 25.45 -18.56 -11.76
N ASN A 283 25.49 -17.55 -10.89
CA ASN A 283 26.34 -16.38 -11.00
C ASN A 283 27.30 -16.28 -9.80
N SER A 284 28.04 -17.34 -9.45
CA SER A 284 29.19 -17.21 -8.52
C SER A 284 30.21 -16.14 -8.98
N LYS A 285 30.06 -15.63 -10.22
CA LYS A 285 30.50 -14.32 -10.69
C LYS A 285 29.54 -13.17 -10.28
N ILE A 286 29.25 -12.95 -8.98
CA ILE A 286 28.66 -11.67 -8.54
C ILE A 286 29.74 -10.60 -8.77
N ARG A 287 29.64 -9.96 -9.94
CA ARG A 287 30.52 -8.94 -10.54
C ARG A 287 30.52 -7.59 -9.78
N ILE A 288 30.25 -7.55 -8.48
CA ILE A 288 30.32 -6.28 -7.71
C ILE A 288 31.79 -5.82 -7.57
N PHE A 289 32.73 -6.77 -7.61
CA PHE A 289 34.16 -6.52 -7.82
C PHE A 289 34.67 -7.58 -8.81
N LYS A 290 35.11 -7.22 -10.02
CA LYS A 290 35.82 -8.19 -10.88
C LYS A 290 36.97 -7.54 -11.63
N ASN A 291 38.17 -8.06 -11.41
CA ASN A 291 39.21 -8.10 -12.43
C ASN A 291 39.31 -9.53 -12.98
N ASN A 292 39.13 -9.62 -14.30
CA ASN A 292 39.52 -10.63 -15.29
C ASN A 292 39.68 -12.12 -14.89
N LYS A 293 38.83 -12.99 -15.47
CA LYS A 293 39.18 -13.93 -16.56
C LYS A 293 38.02 -14.87 -16.89
N LEU A 294 38.06 -15.33 -18.15
CA LEU A 294 37.14 -16.22 -18.87
C LEU A 294 37.15 -17.64 -18.29
N VAL A 295 35.98 -18.27 -18.22
CA VAL A 295 35.83 -19.74 -18.27
C VAL A 295 34.47 -20.04 -18.91
N GLU A 296 34.49 -20.98 -19.84
CA GLU A 296 33.47 -21.47 -20.77
C GLU A 296 32.33 -22.26 -20.09
N GLU A 297 31.17 -22.26 -20.74
CA GLU A 297 29.92 -22.89 -20.30
C GLU A 297 29.70 -24.22 -21.00
N GLY A 298 29.50 -25.29 -20.22
CA GLY A 298 29.13 -26.59 -20.76
C GLY A 298 29.02 -27.67 -19.68
N SER A 299 27.96 -27.67 -18.88
CA SER A 299 27.54 -28.88 -18.14
C SER A 299 26.10 -28.75 -17.62
N SER A 300 25.35 -29.86 -17.69
CA SER A 300 23.98 -29.96 -17.20
C SER A 300 23.86 -29.56 -15.72
N GLU A 301 22.95 -28.62 -15.45
CA GLU A 301 22.79 -27.96 -14.15
C GLU A 301 22.24 -28.92 -13.08
N LYS A 302 23.12 -29.67 -12.40
CA LYS A 302 22.80 -30.22 -11.08
C LYS A 302 22.81 -29.05 -10.08
N ILE A 303 21.68 -28.84 -9.41
CA ILE A 303 21.60 -27.87 -8.30
C ILE A 303 22.63 -28.29 -7.23
N PRO A 304 23.59 -27.44 -6.87
CA PRO A 304 24.62 -27.80 -5.90
C PRO A 304 24.04 -28.16 -4.52
N LEU A 305 24.68 -29.10 -3.81
CA LEU A 305 24.26 -29.53 -2.47
C LEU A 305 24.12 -28.37 -1.47
N TYR A 306 24.97 -27.34 -1.58
CA TYR A 306 24.90 -26.17 -0.71
C TYR A 306 23.59 -25.37 -0.88
N VAL A 307 22.99 -25.36 -2.07
CA VAL A 307 21.71 -24.68 -2.32
C VAL A 307 20.58 -25.39 -1.58
N TRP A 308 20.63 -26.72 -1.50
CA TRP A 308 19.68 -27.51 -0.71
C TRP A 308 19.82 -27.25 0.78
N VAL A 309 21.04 -27.27 1.31
CA VAL A 309 21.31 -26.97 2.73
C VAL A 309 20.85 -25.56 3.08
N LEU A 310 21.16 -24.58 2.23
CA LEU A 310 20.72 -23.20 2.42
C LEU A 310 19.19 -23.09 2.37
N PHE A 311 18.54 -23.77 1.43
CA PHE A 311 17.09 -23.79 1.30
C PHE A 311 16.41 -24.34 2.57
N PHE A 312 16.84 -25.50 3.08
CA PHE A 312 16.30 -26.07 4.31
C PHE A 312 16.58 -25.19 5.53
N THR A 313 17.76 -24.59 5.61
CA THR A 313 18.10 -23.68 6.70
C THR A 313 17.19 -22.45 6.70
N VAL A 314 16.99 -21.83 5.54
CA VAL A 314 16.08 -20.68 5.36
C VAL A 314 14.64 -21.06 5.73
N LEU A 315 14.17 -22.25 5.35
CA LEU A 315 12.86 -22.76 5.74
C LEU A 315 12.70 -22.87 7.26
N LEU A 316 13.68 -23.47 7.95
CA LEU A 316 13.63 -23.63 9.40
C LEU A 316 13.64 -22.28 10.12
N VAL A 317 14.49 -21.35 9.68
CA VAL A 317 14.54 -19.99 10.25
C VAL A 317 13.21 -19.27 10.04
N LEU A 318 12.66 -19.30 8.82
CA LEU A 318 11.37 -18.67 8.54
C LEU A 318 10.23 -19.32 9.34
N GLY A 319 10.20 -20.65 9.47
CA GLY A 319 9.21 -21.36 10.28
C GLY A 319 9.25 -20.94 11.75
N ALA A 320 10.45 -20.87 12.34
CA ALA A 320 10.64 -20.38 13.70
C ALA A 320 10.21 -18.91 13.84
N VAL A 321 10.57 -18.05 12.88
CA VAL A 321 10.18 -16.64 12.87
C VAL A 321 8.66 -16.47 12.80
N PHE A 322 7.97 -17.11 11.85
CA PHE A 322 6.50 -17.00 11.74
C PHE A 322 5.79 -17.53 12.99
N PHE A 323 6.35 -18.56 13.64
CA PHE A 323 5.85 -19.04 14.92
C PHE A 323 6.00 -17.98 16.03
N LEU A 324 7.18 -17.36 16.14
CA LEU A 324 7.46 -16.30 17.12
C LEU A 324 6.65 -15.01 16.86
N ILE A 325 6.33 -14.70 15.60
CA ILE A 325 5.44 -13.58 15.26
C ILE A 325 4.03 -13.84 15.82
N GLY A 326 3.54 -15.08 15.69
CA GLY A 326 2.21 -15.47 16.18
C GLY A 326 1.05 -14.80 15.42
N ALA A 327 1.27 -14.42 14.15
CA ALA A 327 0.24 -13.88 13.27
C ALA A 327 -0.36 -15.00 12.40
N ARG A 328 -1.67 -15.21 12.50
CA ARG A 328 -2.38 -16.32 11.82
C ARG A 328 -2.19 -16.28 10.30
N GLY A 329 -2.42 -15.13 9.68
CA GLY A 329 -2.29 -14.96 8.23
C GLY A 329 -0.88 -15.29 7.71
N GLY A 330 0.16 -14.82 8.42
CA GLY A 330 1.55 -15.12 8.06
C GLY A 330 1.89 -16.60 8.13
N MET A 331 1.46 -17.27 9.20
CA MET A 331 1.65 -18.71 9.35
C MET A 331 0.90 -19.50 8.27
N PHE A 332 -0.36 -19.15 7.97
CA PHE A 332 -1.12 -19.81 6.90
C PHE A 332 -0.45 -19.63 5.54
N SER A 333 0.00 -18.43 5.19
CA SER A 333 0.73 -18.18 3.94
C SER A 333 2.04 -18.97 3.86
N PHE A 334 2.79 -19.09 4.97
CA PHE A 334 4.00 -19.90 5.02
C PHE A 334 3.72 -21.41 4.89
N LEU A 335 2.63 -21.90 5.50
CA LEU A 335 2.20 -23.29 5.31
C LEU A 335 1.76 -23.54 3.87
N THR A 336 1.04 -22.60 3.24
CA THR A 336 0.73 -22.67 1.80
C THR A 336 2.01 -22.76 0.97
N PHE A 337 3.03 -21.95 1.26
CA PHE A 337 4.32 -22.02 0.59
C PHE A 337 4.91 -23.45 0.67
N CYS A 338 4.97 -24.04 1.85
CA CYS A 338 5.51 -25.39 2.05
C CYS A 338 4.69 -26.45 1.30
N ILE A 339 3.36 -26.43 1.45
CA ILE A 339 2.45 -27.42 0.83
C ILE A 339 2.50 -27.29 -0.69
N PHE A 340 2.42 -26.08 -1.23
CA PHE A 340 2.46 -25.85 -2.67
C PHE A 340 3.82 -26.20 -3.26
N THR A 341 4.91 -26.02 -2.52
CA THR A 341 6.25 -26.41 -3.02
C THR A 341 6.32 -27.92 -3.25
N VAL A 342 5.69 -28.73 -2.40
CA VAL A 342 5.62 -30.19 -2.59
C VAL A 342 4.60 -30.54 -3.68
N PHE A 343 3.39 -29.97 -3.61
CA PHE A 343 2.32 -30.27 -4.57
C PHE A 343 2.70 -29.90 -6.01
N ILE A 344 3.23 -28.70 -6.24
CA ILE A 344 3.63 -28.24 -7.57
C ILE A 344 4.83 -29.03 -8.09
N PHE A 345 5.75 -29.44 -7.21
CA PHE A 345 6.85 -30.31 -7.61
C PHE A 345 6.32 -31.62 -8.21
N PHE A 346 5.38 -32.30 -7.54
CA PHE A 346 4.76 -33.52 -8.07
C PHE A 346 3.86 -33.26 -9.29
N PHE A 347 3.12 -32.15 -9.30
CA PHE A 347 2.28 -31.75 -10.43
C PHE A 347 3.10 -31.59 -11.72
N LEU A 348 4.28 -30.99 -11.62
CA LEU A 348 5.18 -30.78 -12.76
C LEU A 348 5.88 -32.08 -13.22
N LEU A 349 5.99 -33.11 -12.36
CA LEU A 349 6.49 -34.43 -12.77
C LEU A 349 5.54 -35.19 -13.71
N ILE A 350 4.30 -34.73 -13.90
CA ILE A 350 3.33 -35.33 -14.83
C ILE A 350 3.81 -35.11 -16.27
N LYS A 351 4.41 -36.13 -16.89
CA LYS A 351 5.01 -36.06 -18.23
C LYS A 351 4.01 -35.84 -19.38
N ASN A 352 2.70 -36.07 -19.16
CA ASN A 352 1.70 -35.93 -20.22
C ASN A 352 1.41 -34.45 -20.54
N LYS A 353 1.94 -33.97 -21.68
CA LYS A 353 1.83 -32.57 -22.13
C LYS A 353 0.37 -32.12 -22.36
N ASN A 354 -0.51 -33.01 -22.82
CA ASN A 354 -1.92 -32.66 -23.07
C ASN A 354 -2.66 -32.43 -21.76
N ILE A 355 -2.47 -33.33 -20.79
CA ILE A 355 -3.05 -33.23 -19.45
C ILE A 355 -2.51 -31.97 -18.73
N SER A 356 -1.20 -31.76 -18.73
CA SER A 356 -0.57 -30.56 -18.13
C SER A 356 -1.10 -29.25 -18.74
N ARG A 357 -1.32 -29.21 -20.07
CA ARG A 357 -1.82 -28.01 -20.78
C ARG A 357 -3.25 -27.63 -20.38
N VAL A 358 -4.09 -28.61 -20.01
CA VAL A 358 -5.47 -28.38 -19.56
C VAL A 358 -5.52 -28.14 -18.05
N LEU A 359 -4.83 -28.95 -17.25
CA LEU A 359 -4.86 -28.85 -15.79
C LEU A 359 -4.26 -27.54 -15.26
N THR A 360 -3.19 -27.03 -15.88
CA THR A 360 -2.51 -25.81 -15.43
C THR A 360 -3.44 -24.59 -15.39
N PRO A 361 -4.12 -24.19 -16.49
CA PRO A 361 -5.04 -23.06 -16.43
C PRO A 361 -6.24 -23.33 -15.53
N VAL A 362 -6.78 -24.55 -15.49
CA VAL A 362 -7.89 -24.91 -14.60
C VAL A 362 -7.51 -24.72 -13.12
N PHE A 363 -6.36 -25.25 -12.70
CA PHE A 363 -5.85 -25.10 -11.33
C PHE A 363 -5.67 -23.62 -10.95
N ILE A 364 -5.00 -22.84 -11.81
CA ILE A 364 -4.80 -21.40 -11.57
C ILE A 364 -6.13 -20.67 -11.45
N SER A 365 -7.10 -20.99 -12.32
CA SER A 365 -8.39 -20.31 -12.35
C SER A 365 -9.19 -20.59 -11.07
N HIS A 366 -9.21 -21.84 -10.59
CA HIS A 366 -9.84 -22.20 -9.32
C HIS A 366 -9.14 -21.56 -8.13
N PHE A 367 -7.81 -21.52 -8.14
CA PHE A 367 -7.04 -20.90 -7.07
C PHE A 367 -7.31 -19.40 -6.95
N VAL A 368 -7.38 -18.69 -8.07
CA VAL A 368 -7.72 -17.26 -8.09
C VAL A 368 -9.19 -17.02 -7.73
N LEU A 369 -10.09 -17.89 -8.22
CA LEU A 369 -11.52 -17.83 -7.87
C LEU A 369 -11.76 -17.98 -6.35
N ALA A 370 -10.96 -18.82 -5.68
CA ALA A 370 -11.02 -18.96 -4.22
C ALA A 370 -10.78 -17.62 -3.51
N GLY A 371 -9.91 -16.76 -4.04
CA GLY A 371 -9.67 -15.42 -3.48
C GLY A 371 -10.87 -14.48 -3.60
N ILE A 372 -11.66 -14.60 -4.67
CA ILE A 372 -12.91 -13.84 -4.85
C ILE A 372 -14.01 -14.39 -3.92
N LEU A 373 -14.13 -15.71 -3.82
CA LEU A 373 -15.18 -16.36 -3.04
C LEU A 373 -14.96 -16.27 -1.53
N PHE A 374 -13.70 -16.18 -1.07
CA PHE A 374 -13.36 -16.13 0.35
C PHE A 374 -14.08 -14.99 1.12
N PRO A 375 -14.00 -13.70 0.73
CA PRO A 375 -14.71 -12.64 1.45
C PRO A 375 -16.23 -12.79 1.39
N ILE A 376 -16.78 -13.31 0.28
CA ILE A 376 -18.21 -13.58 0.13
C ILE A 376 -18.66 -14.66 1.12
N TRP A 377 -17.89 -15.74 1.22
CA TRP A 377 -18.16 -16.84 2.15
C TRP A 377 -18.12 -16.37 3.60
N VAL A 378 -17.16 -15.54 4.00
CA VAL A 378 -17.05 -15.00 5.37
C VAL A 378 -18.28 -14.15 5.74
N VAL A 379 -18.74 -13.29 4.82
CA VAL A 379 -19.93 -12.45 5.05
C VAL A 379 -21.21 -13.30 5.10
N TRP A 380 -21.35 -14.28 4.20
CA TRP A 380 -22.55 -15.11 4.09
C TRP A 380 -22.71 -16.08 5.26
N THR A 381 -21.62 -16.71 5.71
CA THR A 381 -21.67 -17.70 6.80
C THR A 381 -21.78 -17.08 8.20
N LEU A 382 -21.85 -15.75 8.31
CA LEU A 382 -21.96 -15.02 9.58
C LEU A 382 -20.95 -15.55 10.61
N VAL A 383 -19.68 -15.75 10.25
CA VAL A 383 -18.60 -16.13 11.21
C VAL A 383 -18.38 -15.04 12.28
N GLY A 384 -19.13 -13.93 12.20
CA GLY A 384 -19.13 -12.77 13.08
C GLY A 384 -19.26 -12.98 14.59
N PRO A 385 -19.81 -14.08 15.15
CA PRO A 385 -19.79 -14.30 16.59
C PRO A 385 -18.39 -14.46 17.18
N MET A 386 -17.40 -14.91 16.40
CA MET A 386 -16.04 -15.14 16.90
C MET A 386 -15.11 -13.92 16.78
N ASP A 387 -15.42 -12.98 15.87
CA ASP A 387 -14.67 -11.73 15.65
C ASP A 387 -15.59 -10.65 15.06
N PRO A 388 -16.40 -9.99 15.91
CA PRO A 388 -17.43 -9.05 15.46
C PRO A 388 -16.85 -7.79 14.81
N GLU A 389 -15.64 -7.38 15.22
CA GLU A 389 -14.93 -6.24 14.63
C GLU A 389 -14.55 -6.54 13.18
N ARG A 390 -13.86 -7.66 12.94
CA ARG A 390 -13.47 -8.06 11.58
C ARG A 390 -14.69 -8.25 10.67
N PHE A 391 -15.78 -8.83 11.17
CA PHE A 391 -17.02 -8.97 10.40
C PHE A 391 -17.63 -7.61 10.02
N SER A 392 -17.62 -6.63 10.93
CA SER A 392 -18.07 -5.25 10.64
C SER A 392 -17.30 -4.62 9.48
N HIS A 393 -15.98 -4.80 9.42
CA HIS A 393 -15.14 -4.29 8.33
C HIS A 393 -15.43 -4.99 7.00
N PHE A 394 -15.58 -6.32 7.01
CA PHE A 394 -15.93 -7.09 5.83
C PHE A 394 -17.30 -6.67 5.27
N SER A 395 -18.29 -6.52 6.14
CA SER A 395 -19.64 -6.06 5.77
C SER A 395 -19.61 -4.65 5.19
N SER A 396 -18.87 -3.74 5.82
CA SER A 396 -18.75 -2.34 5.38
C SER A 396 -18.03 -2.22 4.03
N GLY A 397 -16.96 -3.00 3.82
CA GLY A 397 -16.27 -3.07 2.53
C GLY A 397 -17.17 -3.60 1.41
N MET A 398 -17.96 -4.66 1.69
CA MET A 398 -18.90 -5.20 0.70
C MET A 398 -20.01 -4.21 0.39
N LYS A 399 -20.53 -3.52 1.41
CA LYS A 399 -21.54 -2.49 1.23
C LYS A 399 -21.04 -1.35 0.34
N LEU A 400 -19.84 -0.83 0.57
CA LEU A 400 -19.26 0.21 -0.28
C LEU A 400 -19.08 -0.28 -1.73
N GLY A 401 -18.56 -1.49 -1.90
CA GLY A 401 -18.41 -2.10 -3.22
C GLY A 401 -19.74 -2.30 -3.94
N ILE A 402 -20.81 -2.68 -3.25
CA ILE A 402 -22.16 -2.82 -3.83
C ILE A 402 -22.77 -1.46 -4.16
N GLU A 403 -22.63 -0.47 -3.27
CA GLU A 403 -23.10 0.91 -3.51
C GLU A 403 -22.39 1.54 -4.71
N LYS A 404 -21.15 1.13 -5.02
CA LYS A 404 -20.33 1.60 -6.14
C LYS A 404 -19.83 0.45 -7.03
N LEU A 405 -20.76 -0.35 -7.54
CA LEU A 405 -20.47 -1.65 -8.14
C LEU A 405 -19.43 -1.63 -9.27
N LEU A 406 -19.50 -0.66 -10.19
CA LEU A 406 -18.68 -0.67 -11.39
C LEU A 406 -17.24 -0.24 -11.14
N LEU A 407 -17.05 0.94 -10.54
CA LEU A 407 -15.75 1.60 -10.38
C LEU A 407 -15.31 1.79 -8.92
N GLY A 408 -16.10 1.35 -7.93
CA GLY A 408 -15.75 1.48 -6.51
C GLY A 408 -15.65 2.93 -6.02
N GLY A 409 -15.17 3.12 -4.79
CA GLY A 409 -15.06 4.43 -4.13
C GLY A 409 -13.82 5.26 -4.47
N GLY A 410 -12.79 4.66 -5.07
CA GLY A 410 -11.47 5.25 -5.28
C GLY A 410 -10.36 4.29 -4.87
N PHE A 411 -9.22 4.32 -5.56
CA PHE A 411 -8.06 3.47 -5.26
C PHE A 411 -7.60 3.61 -3.80
N GLU A 412 -7.64 2.53 -2.99
CA GLU A 412 -7.25 2.57 -1.56
C GLU A 412 -8.00 3.65 -0.73
N SER A 413 -9.22 4.00 -1.12
CA SER A 413 -10.03 5.04 -0.46
C SER A 413 -10.94 4.52 0.66
N TYR A 414 -10.94 3.21 0.93
CA TYR A 414 -11.85 2.61 1.91
C TYR A 414 -11.78 3.29 3.28
N GLY A 415 -10.59 3.62 3.78
CA GLY A 415 -10.42 4.28 5.08
C GLY A 415 -11.21 5.59 5.17
N TRP A 416 -11.07 6.46 4.16
CA TRP A 416 -11.84 7.69 4.03
C TRP A 416 -13.36 7.43 3.93
N TYR A 417 -13.82 6.49 3.10
CA TYR A 417 -15.27 6.18 3.00
C TYR A 417 -15.85 5.58 4.27
N ASN A 418 -15.07 4.75 4.96
CA ASN A 418 -15.49 4.13 6.20
C ASN A 418 -15.79 5.22 7.25
N GLU A 419 -14.95 6.25 7.27
CA GLU A 419 -15.14 7.43 8.11
C GLU A 419 -16.34 8.30 7.66
N CYS A 420 -16.37 8.69 6.38
CA CYS A 420 -17.32 9.67 5.87
C CYS A 420 -18.75 9.13 5.65
N CYS A 421 -18.92 7.82 5.41
CA CYS A 421 -20.15 7.29 4.81
C CYS A 421 -20.76 6.07 5.53
N LEU A 422 -19.95 5.23 6.18
CA LEU A 422 -20.39 3.88 6.61
C LEU A 422 -20.73 3.76 8.10
N SER A 423 -20.21 4.62 8.99
CA SER A 423 -20.59 4.59 10.40
C SER A 423 -22.04 5.04 10.60
N SER A 424 -22.96 4.12 10.91
CA SER A 424 -24.37 4.44 11.20
C SER A 424 -24.56 5.14 12.54
N ASP A 425 -23.67 4.90 13.50
CA ASP A 425 -23.89 5.25 14.91
C ASP A 425 -23.00 6.38 15.42
N ILE A 426 -22.49 7.25 14.52
CA ILE A 426 -21.57 8.36 14.86
C ILE A 426 -20.21 7.86 15.44
N ARG A 427 -20.11 6.58 15.77
CA ARG A 427 -18.91 5.90 16.26
C ARG A 427 -17.85 5.86 15.15
N ALA A 428 -16.66 6.37 15.46
CA ALA A 428 -15.48 6.11 14.63
C ALA A 428 -15.25 4.59 14.56
N SER A 429 -15.03 4.07 13.35
CA SER A 429 -14.58 2.69 13.20
C SER A 429 -13.19 2.57 13.82
N THR A 430 -12.98 1.58 14.69
CA THR A 430 -11.67 1.32 15.32
C THR A 430 -10.58 0.93 14.32
N TYR A 431 -10.95 0.43 13.13
CA TYR A 431 -10.02 0.11 12.05
C TYR A 431 -10.47 0.73 10.73
N HIS A 432 -9.50 1.15 9.93
CA HIS A 432 -9.70 1.86 8.67
C HIS A 432 -9.43 0.98 7.44
N THR A 433 -9.46 -0.33 7.65
CA THR A 433 -9.06 -1.33 6.67
C THR A 433 -10.07 -2.47 6.57
N THR A 434 -10.18 -3.08 5.39
CA THR A 434 -11.11 -4.20 5.15
C THR A 434 -10.61 -5.55 5.69
N HIS A 435 -9.34 -5.66 6.10
CA HIS A 435 -8.64 -6.89 6.44
C HIS A 435 -8.66 -7.96 5.32
N ASN A 436 -8.79 -7.53 4.06
CA ASN A 436 -8.77 -8.41 2.88
C ASN A 436 -8.51 -7.60 1.60
N GLN A 437 -7.45 -7.91 0.86
CA GLN A 437 -7.08 -7.11 -0.33
C GLN A 437 -8.11 -7.22 -1.47
N TYR A 438 -8.77 -8.36 -1.65
CA TYR A 438 -9.82 -8.51 -2.68
C TYR A 438 -11.01 -7.60 -2.38
N LEU A 439 -11.39 -7.52 -1.10
CA LEU A 439 -12.43 -6.64 -0.64
C LEU A 439 -12.01 -5.17 -0.71
N GLN A 440 -10.76 -4.86 -0.36
CA GLN A 440 -10.16 -3.54 -0.55
C GLN A 440 -10.25 -3.10 -2.02
N ILE A 441 -9.92 -3.99 -2.94
CA ILE A 441 -10.00 -3.74 -4.39
C ILE A 441 -11.45 -3.62 -4.85
N PHE A 442 -12.37 -4.44 -4.35
CA PHE A 442 -13.79 -4.33 -4.71
C PHE A 442 -14.39 -3.01 -4.21
N SER A 443 -14.12 -2.64 -2.96
CA SER A 443 -14.62 -1.41 -2.35
C SER A 443 -14.00 -0.15 -3.00
N GLY A 444 -12.73 -0.23 -3.40
CA GLY A 444 -12.01 0.89 -4.03
C GLY A 444 -12.20 0.99 -5.54
N LEU A 445 -12.12 -0.11 -6.28
CA LEU A 445 -12.08 -0.14 -7.76
C LEU A 445 -13.28 -0.84 -8.41
N GLY A 446 -14.22 -1.34 -7.61
CA GLY A 446 -15.42 -2.02 -8.09
C GLY A 446 -15.12 -3.36 -8.77
N MET A 447 -16.12 -3.87 -9.49
CA MET A 447 -16.04 -5.13 -10.21
C MET A 447 -14.93 -5.11 -11.27
N MET A 448 -14.72 -3.98 -11.94
CA MET A 448 -13.66 -3.84 -12.95
C MET A 448 -12.27 -4.03 -12.34
N GLY A 449 -12.04 -3.48 -11.14
CA GLY A 449 -10.80 -3.71 -10.40
C GLY A 449 -10.60 -5.17 -10.01
N VAL A 450 -11.64 -5.84 -9.52
CA VAL A 450 -11.57 -7.27 -9.15
C VAL A 450 -11.23 -8.16 -10.35
N VAL A 451 -11.85 -7.88 -11.51
CA VAL A 451 -11.55 -8.61 -12.76
C VAL A 451 -10.10 -8.43 -13.16
N LEU A 452 -9.61 -7.18 -13.23
CA LEU A 452 -8.22 -6.91 -13.63
C LEU A 452 -7.20 -7.47 -12.65
N TYR A 453 -7.45 -7.34 -11.35
CA TYR A 453 -6.60 -7.90 -10.30
C TYR A 453 -6.53 -9.43 -10.38
N SER A 454 -7.68 -10.10 -10.61
CA SER A 454 -7.73 -11.55 -10.78
C SER A 454 -6.99 -12.01 -12.02
N LEU A 455 -7.16 -11.30 -13.14
CA LEU A 455 -6.42 -11.58 -14.38
C LEU A 455 -4.91 -11.41 -14.18
N LEU A 456 -4.46 -10.36 -13.47
CA LEU A 456 -3.06 -10.17 -13.13
C LEU A 456 -2.47 -11.39 -12.41
N TRP A 457 -3.15 -11.90 -11.38
CA TRP A 457 -2.73 -13.13 -10.69
C TRP A 457 -2.76 -14.36 -11.60
N CYS A 458 -3.83 -14.56 -12.37
CA CYS A 458 -3.94 -15.67 -13.31
C CYS A 458 -2.76 -15.71 -14.29
N PHE A 459 -2.46 -14.58 -14.94
CA PHE A 459 -1.37 -14.50 -15.91
C PHE A 459 0.01 -14.63 -15.27
N LEU A 460 0.21 -14.09 -14.06
CA LEU A 460 1.46 -14.24 -13.31
C LEU A 460 1.72 -15.71 -12.97
N PHE A 461 0.73 -16.40 -12.38
CA PHE A 461 0.82 -17.83 -12.06
C PHE A 461 1.03 -18.68 -13.31
N TYR A 462 0.36 -18.32 -14.40
CA TYR A 462 0.50 -19.01 -15.68
C TYR A 462 1.92 -18.89 -16.25
N GLU A 463 2.52 -17.70 -16.25
CA GLU A 463 3.89 -17.51 -16.72
C GLU A 463 4.92 -18.21 -15.82
N LEU A 464 4.67 -18.31 -14.51
CA LEU A 464 5.51 -19.07 -13.57
C LEU A 464 5.51 -20.57 -13.90
N LEU A 465 4.34 -21.20 -14.04
CA LEU A 465 4.25 -22.64 -14.33
C LEU A 465 4.71 -23.01 -15.75
N LYS A 466 4.54 -22.10 -16.71
CA LYS A 466 5.05 -22.27 -18.08
C LYS A 466 6.59 -22.32 -18.14
N SER A 467 7.29 -21.81 -17.13
CA SER A 467 8.76 -21.73 -17.09
C SER A 467 9.47 -23.09 -17.08
N GLU A 468 8.80 -24.18 -16.70
CA GLU A 468 9.34 -25.54 -16.79
C GLU A 468 9.61 -25.93 -18.25
N ARG A 469 8.71 -25.53 -19.16
CA ARG A 469 8.81 -25.82 -20.60
C ARG A 469 9.97 -25.10 -21.31
N ARG A 470 10.78 -24.37 -20.54
CA ARG A 470 11.89 -23.52 -21.01
C ARG A 470 13.22 -23.85 -20.31
N GLY A 471 13.37 -25.05 -19.75
CA GLY A 471 14.66 -25.56 -19.26
C GLY A 471 15.05 -25.15 -17.83
N ARG A 472 14.14 -24.59 -17.02
CA ARG A 472 14.38 -24.43 -15.57
C ARG A 472 14.08 -25.73 -14.85
N SER A 473 14.88 -26.07 -13.83
CA SER A 473 14.60 -27.22 -12.96
C SER A 473 13.22 -27.12 -12.31
N THR A 474 12.51 -28.24 -12.22
CA THR A 474 11.18 -28.37 -11.60
C THR A 474 11.12 -27.80 -10.18
N LEU A 475 12.17 -28.01 -9.37
CA LEU A 475 12.27 -27.46 -8.02
C LEU A 475 12.22 -25.93 -7.99
N VAL A 476 13.03 -25.27 -8.83
CA VAL A 476 13.08 -23.80 -8.92
C VAL A 476 11.71 -23.24 -9.30
N VAL A 477 11.03 -23.86 -10.26
CA VAL A 477 9.68 -23.44 -10.65
C VAL A 477 8.70 -23.62 -9.49
N SER A 478 8.77 -24.75 -8.78
CA SER A 478 7.91 -25.04 -7.64
C SER A 478 8.08 -24.04 -6.49
N VAL A 479 9.33 -23.75 -6.10
CA VAL A 479 9.64 -22.80 -5.02
C VAL A 479 9.19 -21.39 -5.40
N LEU A 480 9.50 -20.92 -6.61
CA LEU A 480 9.12 -19.58 -7.06
C LEU A 480 7.59 -19.44 -7.17
N PHE A 481 6.90 -20.42 -7.75
CA PHE A 481 5.44 -20.43 -7.80
C PHE A 481 4.84 -20.36 -6.40
N SER A 482 5.32 -21.20 -5.49
CA SER A 482 4.77 -21.31 -4.15
C SER A 482 5.05 -20.06 -3.32
N SER A 483 6.20 -19.41 -3.52
CA SER A 483 6.51 -18.14 -2.86
C SER A 483 5.54 -17.02 -3.28
N VAL A 484 5.17 -16.97 -4.56
CA VAL A 484 4.17 -16.02 -5.08
C VAL A 484 2.76 -16.41 -4.63
N ALA A 485 2.46 -17.71 -4.53
CA ALA A 485 1.19 -18.20 -4.00
C ALA A 485 1.00 -17.85 -2.51
N ALA A 486 2.08 -17.83 -1.73
CA ALA A 486 2.05 -17.40 -0.34
C ALA A 486 1.65 -15.92 -0.20
N VAL A 487 2.21 -15.06 -1.08
CA VAL A 487 1.78 -13.65 -1.19
C VAL A 487 0.30 -13.60 -1.49
N PHE A 488 -0.15 -14.30 -2.55
CA PHE A 488 -1.56 -14.34 -2.92
C PHE A 488 -2.48 -14.78 -1.77
N VAL A 489 -2.17 -15.86 -1.05
CA VAL A 489 -3.01 -16.32 0.08
C VAL A 489 -3.02 -15.36 1.25
N TYR A 490 -1.94 -14.59 1.47
CA TYR A 490 -1.96 -13.58 2.53
C TYR A 490 -3.08 -12.55 2.27
N SER A 491 -3.46 -12.33 0.99
CA SER A 491 -4.45 -11.30 0.59
C SER A 491 -5.81 -11.55 1.20
N PHE A 492 -6.06 -12.78 1.64
CA PHE A 492 -7.31 -13.20 2.22
C PHE A 492 -7.45 -12.67 3.65
N PHE A 493 -6.33 -12.39 4.32
CA PHE A 493 -6.27 -12.08 5.74
C PHE A 493 -5.97 -10.61 6.06
N GLN A 494 -5.39 -9.88 5.09
CA GLN A 494 -5.07 -8.46 5.22
C GLN A 494 -4.90 -7.81 3.84
N GLU A 495 -5.33 -6.56 3.70
CA GLU A 495 -4.83 -5.60 2.70
C GLU A 495 -3.40 -5.15 3.01
N TRP A 496 -2.63 -4.72 2.02
CA TRP A 496 -1.22 -4.38 2.26
C TRP A 496 -0.65 -3.31 1.36
N PHE A 497 -1.45 -2.72 0.46
CA PHE A 497 -0.97 -1.62 -0.38
C PHE A 497 -0.61 -0.37 0.42
N TYR A 498 -1.04 -0.25 1.68
CA TYR A 498 -0.59 0.79 2.60
C TYR A 498 0.84 0.59 3.12
N LEU A 499 1.44 -0.60 3.01
CA LEU A 499 2.85 -0.79 3.33
C LEU A 499 3.67 -0.54 2.07
N ARG A 500 4.43 0.56 2.06
CA ARG A 500 5.11 1.07 0.84
C ARG A 500 6.07 0.03 0.27
N SER A 501 6.87 -0.59 1.12
CA SER A 501 7.79 -1.66 0.75
C SER A 501 7.07 -2.87 0.13
N VAL A 502 5.95 -3.30 0.71
CA VAL A 502 5.14 -4.43 0.22
C VAL A 502 4.45 -4.08 -1.10
N TYR A 503 3.92 -2.87 -1.22
CA TYR A 503 3.26 -2.39 -2.43
C TYR A 503 4.22 -2.36 -3.63
N PHE A 504 5.42 -1.81 -3.46
CA PHE A 504 6.44 -1.79 -4.51
C PHE A 504 6.96 -3.20 -4.84
N GLN A 505 7.09 -4.08 -3.83
CA GLN A 505 7.40 -5.49 -4.07
C GLN A 505 6.30 -6.17 -4.91
N TRP A 506 5.02 -5.94 -4.60
CA TRP A 506 3.90 -6.48 -5.39
C TRP A 506 3.96 -6.02 -6.86
N ILE A 507 4.19 -4.72 -7.10
CA ILE A 507 4.36 -4.20 -8.46
C ILE A 507 5.56 -4.87 -9.15
N ALA A 508 6.69 -5.03 -8.45
CA ALA A 508 7.90 -5.61 -9.00
C ALA A 508 7.76 -7.10 -9.38
N LEU A 509 6.81 -7.85 -8.81
CA LEU A 509 6.56 -9.25 -9.19
C LEU A 509 6.27 -9.39 -10.69
N PHE A 510 5.50 -8.46 -11.25
CA PHE A 510 5.04 -8.56 -12.64
C PHE A 510 6.18 -8.37 -13.64
N PRO A 511 6.97 -7.27 -13.61
CA PRO A 511 8.11 -7.13 -14.50
C PRO A 511 9.25 -8.12 -14.24
N LEU A 512 9.39 -8.63 -13.01
CA LEU A 512 10.43 -9.59 -12.62
C LEU A 512 10.18 -10.99 -13.20
N PHE A 513 8.96 -11.50 -13.04
CA PHE A 513 8.61 -12.87 -13.46
C PHE A 513 8.04 -12.93 -14.88
N TRP A 514 7.81 -11.77 -15.51
CA TRP A 514 7.61 -11.69 -16.96
C TRP A 514 8.93 -11.97 -17.71
N LYS A 515 8.93 -12.93 -18.64
CA LYS A 515 10.05 -13.15 -19.55
C LYS A 515 9.71 -12.65 -20.96
N GLU A 516 10.64 -11.90 -21.53
CA GLU A 516 10.62 -11.46 -22.93
C GLU A 516 10.49 -12.68 -23.85
N LYS A 517 9.41 -12.72 -24.63
CA LYS A 517 9.31 -13.63 -25.78
C LYS A 517 10.06 -12.97 -26.93
N LEU A 518 11.24 -13.48 -27.27
CA LEU A 518 11.66 -13.46 -28.67
C LEU A 518 10.68 -14.37 -29.43
N GLY A 519 9.86 -13.79 -30.29
CA GLY A 519 8.99 -14.54 -31.20
C GLY A 519 7.82 -15.25 -30.55
N SER A 520 6.67 -14.58 -30.45
CA SER A 520 5.41 -15.29 -30.68
C SER A 520 4.51 -14.45 -31.56
N GLY A 521 4.19 -14.98 -32.73
CA GLY A 521 3.31 -14.40 -33.76
C GLY A 521 1.87 -14.11 -33.32
N PHE A 522 1.56 -14.11 -32.02
CA PHE A 522 0.28 -13.64 -31.49
C PHE A 522 0.21 -12.10 -31.42
N LEU A 523 1.35 -11.41 -31.54
CA LEU A 523 1.46 -9.96 -31.36
C LEU A 523 1.66 -9.14 -32.65
N ILE A 524 1.60 -9.76 -33.84
CA ILE A 524 1.56 -9.01 -35.11
C ILE A 524 0.29 -8.13 -35.20
N ARG A 525 -0.69 -8.32 -34.30
CA ARG A 525 -1.92 -7.52 -34.23
C ARG A 525 -1.93 -6.42 -33.16
N THR A 526 -0.78 -5.96 -32.65
CA THR A 526 -0.75 -4.79 -31.71
C THR A 526 -0.59 -3.43 -32.40
N ASN A 527 -0.26 -3.38 -33.69
CA ASN A 527 -0.33 -2.13 -34.46
C ASN A 527 -1.77 -1.68 -34.78
N SER A 528 -2.81 -2.45 -34.41
CA SER A 528 -4.21 -2.03 -34.60
C SER A 528 -4.78 -1.21 -33.44
N PHE A 529 -4.16 -1.21 -32.25
CA PHE A 529 -4.71 -0.54 -31.05
C PHE A 529 -4.68 0.99 -31.14
N LEU A 530 -3.77 1.55 -31.94
CA LEU A 530 -3.66 2.99 -32.23
C LEU A 530 -4.42 3.42 -33.49
N ASN A 531 -5.31 2.56 -34.01
CA ASN A 531 -6.25 2.98 -35.05
C ASN A 531 -7.34 3.86 -34.41
N LEU A 532 -7.70 4.98 -35.05
CA LEU A 532 -8.69 5.95 -34.56
C LEU A 532 -9.99 5.28 -34.10
N ARG A 533 -10.43 4.21 -34.79
CA ARG A 533 -11.61 3.41 -34.41
C ARG A 533 -11.49 2.74 -33.04
N ASN A 534 -10.32 2.22 -32.70
CA ASN A 534 -10.08 1.53 -31.43
C ASN A 534 -9.89 2.53 -30.28
N ILE A 535 -9.32 3.71 -30.59
CA ILE A 535 -9.25 4.85 -29.66
C ILE A 535 -10.68 5.35 -29.35
N LEU A 536 -11.51 5.57 -30.37
CA LEU A 536 -12.92 5.95 -30.22
C LEU A 536 -13.71 4.91 -29.43
N PHE A 537 -13.54 3.62 -29.73
CA PHE A 537 -14.20 2.55 -28.98
C PHE A 537 -13.77 2.54 -27.51
N SER A 538 -12.48 2.73 -27.23
CA SER A 538 -11.96 2.79 -25.86
C SER A 538 -12.50 4.02 -25.11
N LEU A 539 -12.57 5.18 -25.77
CA LEU A 539 -13.17 6.40 -25.22
C LEU A 539 -14.66 6.19 -24.93
N CYS A 540 -15.43 5.61 -25.85
CA CYS A 540 -16.84 5.29 -25.62
C CYS A 540 -17.01 4.34 -24.43
N LEU A 541 -16.18 3.30 -24.32
CA LEU A 541 -16.22 2.38 -23.18
C LEU A 541 -15.92 3.10 -21.85
N ILE A 542 -14.90 3.96 -21.83
CA ILE A 542 -14.56 4.78 -20.66
C ILE A 542 -15.74 5.68 -20.27
N LEU A 543 -16.35 6.37 -21.23
CA LEU A 543 -17.51 7.22 -20.98
C LEU A 543 -18.70 6.42 -20.45
N ILE A 544 -19.00 5.26 -21.05
CA ILE A 544 -20.06 4.36 -20.57
C ILE A 544 -19.81 3.91 -19.13
N LEU A 545 -18.57 3.53 -18.79
CA LEU A 545 -18.22 3.14 -17.42
C LEU A 545 -18.38 4.30 -16.44
N LEU A 546 -17.93 5.51 -16.81
CA LEU A 546 -18.04 6.70 -15.97
C LEU A 546 -19.50 7.12 -15.77
N PHE A 547 -20.25 7.32 -16.85
CA PHE A 547 -21.66 7.70 -16.78
C PHE A 547 -22.50 6.61 -16.12
N GLY A 548 -22.22 5.33 -16.41
CA GLY A 548 -22.88 4.20 -15.77
C GLY A 548 -22.64 4.18 -14.26
N SER A 549 -21.41 4.46 -13.81
CA SER A 549 -21.09 4.59 -12.39
C SER A 549 -21.85 5.76 -11.74
N TRP A 550 -21.89 6.93 -12.39
CA TRP A 550 -22.59 8.09 -11.83
C TRP A 550 -24.11 7.95 -11.76
N ILE A 551 -24.72 7.39 -12.82
CA ILE A 551 -26.18 7.32 -12.94
C ILE A 551 -26.75 6.19 -12.09
N PHE A 552 -26.18 4.98 -12.19
CA PHE A 552 -26.75 3.80 -11.54
C PHE A 552 -26.26 3.60 -10.10
N PHE A 553 -25.11 4.18 -9.76
CA PHE A 553 -24.46 3.99 -8.45
C PHE A 553 -24.11 5.34 -7.78
N PRO A 554 -25.10 6.24 -7.59
CA PRO A 554 -24.85 7.56 -7.01
C PRO A 554 -24.57 7.45 -5.52
N THR A 555 -23.73 8.35 -5.03
CA THR A 555 -23.40 8.42 -3.61
C THR A 555 -24.42 9.20 -2.80
N LYS A 556 -24.99 8.54 -1.77
CA LYS A 556 -26.18 9.05 -1.06
C LYS A 556 -25.93 9.54 0.37
N LYS A 557 -24.77 9.23 0.97
CA LYS A 557 -24.46 9.52 2.38
C LYS A 557 -23.04 10.07 2.54
N PHE A 558 -22.92 11.36 2.79
CA PHE A 558 -21.63 12.00 3.07
C PHE A 558 -21.65 12.86 4.31
N ARG A 559 -20.49 12.89 4.95
CA ARG A 559 -20.08 13.86 5.93
C ARG A 559 -18.97 14.68 5.30
N PHE A 560 -19.17 15.98 5.26
CA PHE A 560 -18.17 16.95 4.82
C PHE A 560 -17.89 17.89 5.98
N GLY A 561 -16.62 18.20 6.22
CA GLY A 561 -16.23 19.20 7.22
C GLY A 561 -16.47 18.80 8.67
N ILE A 562 -16.71 17.51 8.96
CA ILE A 562 -16.79 16.96 10.31
C ILE A 562 -15.99 15.66 10.36
N TYR A 563 -14.99 15.63 11.25
CA TYR A 563 -14.03 14.56 11.47
C TYR A 563 -14.31 13.87 12.81
N PHE A 564 -14.21 12.54 12.91
CA PHE A 564 -14.40 11.83 14.18
C PHE A 564 -13.14 11.02 14.51
N PRO A 565 -12.28 11.50 15.42
CA PRO A 565 -11.01 10.88 15.70
C PRO A 565 -11.18 9.50 16.36
N PRO A 566 -10.35 8.51 15.97
CA PRO A 566 -10.36 7.20 16.61
C PRO A 566 -9.85 7.31 18.05
N GLY A 567 -10.53 6.63 18.99
CA GLY A 567 -10.09 6.52 20.38
C GLY A 567 -10.39 7.72 21.29
N GLU A 568 -10.99 8.80 20.78
CA GLU A 568 -11.55 9.85 21.66
C GLU A 568 -12.82 9.37 22.38
N LYS A 569 -13.25 10.14 23.40
CA LYS A 569 -14.47 9.88 24.18
C LYS A 569 -15.65 9.62 23.23
N GLU A 570 -16.47 8.61 23.55
CA GLU A 570 -17.63 8.27 22.72
C GLU A 570 -18.42 9.53 22.36
N ASN A 571 -18.54 9.78 21.05
CA ASN A 571 -19.28 10.85 20.40
C ASN A 571 -18.64 12.26 20.35
N SER A 572 -17.33 12.44 20.55
CA SER A 572 -16.65 13.69 20.17
C SER A 572 -16.19 13.67 18.70
N GLY A 573 -16.34 14.79 18.02
CA GLY A 573 -15.86 15.04 16.66
C GLY A 573 -15.28 16.44 16.53
N TRP A 574 -14.59 16.71 15.43
CA TRP A 574 -13.99 18.00 15.09
C TRP A 574 -14.67 18.59 13.85
N VAL A 575 -15.05 19.86 13.92
CA VAL A 575 -15.48 20.66 12.78
C VAL A 575 -14.24 21.19 12.07
N LEU A 576 -14.19 21.02 10.76
CA LEU A 576 -13.11 21.48 9.91
C LEU A 576 -13.42 22.87 9.32
N GLU A 577 -12.39 23.64 8.98
CA GLU A 577 -12.54 24.99 8.38
C GLU A 577 -13.40 24.96 7.09
N GLY A 578 -14.44 25.79 7.03
CA GLY A 578 -15.33 25.97 5.89
C GLY A 578 -16.71 25.33 6.04
N ASN A 579 -17.43 25.21 4.93
CA ASN A 579 -18.86 24.86 4.95
C ASN A 579 -19.07 23.34 4.87
N GLY A 580 -19.30 22.71 6.02
CA GLY A 580 -19.55 21.29 6.22
C GLY A 580 -21.03 20.90 6.20
N LYS A 581 -21.29 19.61 5.97
CA LYS A 581 -22.63 19.01 6.00
C LYS A 581 -22.56 17.57 6.50
N MET A 582 -23.45 17.19 7.41
CA MET A 582 -23.60 15.82 7.90
C MET A 582 -25.08 15.41 7.87
N THR A 583 -25.36 14.26 7.26
CA THR A 583 -26.72 13.71 7.28
C THR A 583 -26.96 12.97 8.60
N LEU A 584 -27.99 13.38 9.34
CA LEU A 584 -28.43 12.74 10.57
C LEU A 584 -29.65 11.85 10.27
N TYR A 585 -29.51 10.55 10.53
CA TYR A 585 -30.58 9.57 10.38
C TYR A 585 -30.97 9.04 11.75
N SER A 586 -32.00 9.62 12.40
CA SER A 586 -32.59 8.97 13.56
C SER A 586 -33.99 9.47 13.96
N LYS A 587 -34.69 8.60 14.68
CA LYS A 587 -35.88 8.89 15.52
C LYS A 587 -35.50 10.00 16.50
N ALA A 588 -36.42 10.91 16.83
CA ALA A 588 -36.20 12.15 17.61
C ALA A 588 -35.05 12.09 18.64
N GLU A 589 -33.83 12.40 18.19
CA GLU A 589 -32.60 12.39 18.98
C GLU A 589 -32.24 13.82 19.39
N THR A 590 -31.54 13.93 20.51
CA THR A 590 -31.10 15.20 21.08
C THR A 590 -29.60 15.32 20.91
N TYR A 591 -29.11 16.50 20.56
CA TYR A 591 -27.71 16.74 20.25
C TYR A 591 -27.23 17.94 21.07
N PHE A 592 -26.03 17.79 21.65
CA PHE A 592 -25.31 18.86 22.33
C PHE A 592 -24.06 19.20 21.51
N LEU A 593 -23.59 20.41 21.63
CA LEU A 593 -22.46 20.93 20.87
C LEU A 593 -21.65 21.82 21.82
N ASP A 594 -20.52 21.29 22.29
CA ASP A 594 -19.55 22.04 23.10
C ASP A 594 -18.67 22.86 22.13
N MET A 595 -18.64 24.19 22.26
CA MET A 595 -17.94 25.08 21.31
C MET A 595 -16.58 25.52 21.88
N ASP A 596 -15.48 25.24 21.18
CA ASP A 596 -14.16 25.75 21.58
C ASP A 596 -13.84 27.06 20.85
N LYS A 597 -14.19 28.19 21.48
CA LYS A 597 -13.99 29.54 20.94
C LYS A 597 -12.51 29.91 20.74
N LYS A 598 -11.54 29.10 21.17
CA LYS A 598 -10.11 29.41 21.00
C LYS A 598 -9.56 29.12 19.60
N LEU A 599 -10.18 28.21 18.86
CA LEU A 599 -9.67 27.72 17.57
C LEU A 599 -10.31 28.42 16.37
N GLY A 600 -11.62 28.64 16.41
CA GLY A 600 -12.38 29.20 15.30
C GLY A 600 -13.74 29.73 15.73
N ASP A 601 -14.34 30.55 14.88
CA ASP A 601 -15.74 30.94 15.00
C ASP A 601 -16.59 29.96 14.17
N VAL A 602 -17.62 29.39 14.79
CA VAL A 602 -18.41 28.28 14.23
C VAL A 602 -19.88 28.66 14.23
N SER A 603 -20.53 28.53 13.09
CA SER A 603 -21.98 28.59 12.94
C SER A 603 -22.53 27.21 12.59
N ILE A 604 -23.69 26.88 13.16
CA ILE A 604 -24.33 25.56 13.01
C ILE A 604 -25.81 25.75 12.73
N SER A 605 -26.34 25.08 11.71
CA SER A 605 -27.77 25.05 11.44
C SER A 605 -28.27 23.67 11.02
N ILE A 606 -29.52 23.34 11.37
CA ILE A 606 -30.11 22.04 11.04
C ILE A 606 -31.30 22.20 10.11
N TRP A 607 -31.33 21.39 9.07
CA TRP A 607 -32.38 21.38 8.06
C TRP A 607 -33.18 20.08 8.16
N GLY A 608 -34.46 20.18 8.54
CA GLY A 608 -35.37 19.04 8.68
C GLY A 608 -36.09 18.63 7.38
N ARG A 609 -37.00 17.65 7.48
CA ARG A 609 -37.78 17.04 6.37
C ARG A 609 -38.58 18.03 5.51
N PHE A 610 -38.83 19.24 6.02
CA PHE A 610 -39.59 20.31 5.33
C PHE A 610 -38.75 21.56 5.04
N GLN A 611 -37.42 21.44 4.97
CA GLN A 611 -36.50 22.59 4.82
C GLN A 611 -36.63 23.68 5.89
N ARG A 612 -37.36 23.43 6.98
CA ARG A 612 -37.36 24.32 8.14
C ARG A 612 -35.99 24.26 8.79
N GLU A 613 -35.37 25.43 8.89
CA GLU A 613 -34.15 25.63 9.65
C GLU A 613 -34.48 25.60 11.13
N ILE A 614 -33.79 24.73 11.86
CA ILE A 614 -33.85 24.62 13.32
C ILE A 614 -32.54 25.23 13.80
N PHE A 615 -32.64 26.39 14.45
CA PHE A 615 -31.50 26.99 15.14
C PHE A 615 -31.29 26.29 16.48
N PRO A 616 -30.05 25.90 16.81
CA PRO A 616 -29.76 25.38 18.14
C PRO A 616 -30.00 26.45 19.21
N VAL A 617 -30.46 26.01 20.38
CA VAL A 617 -30.69 26.87 21.57
C VAL A 617 -29.43 26.83 22.42
N GLU A 618 -28.96 27.99 22.89
CA GLU A 618 -27.80 28.06 23.78
C GLU A 618 -28.22 27.69 25.21
N THR A 619 -27.48 26.76 25.82
CA THR A 619 -27.67 26.31 27.21
C THR A 619 -26.34 26.41 27.95
N GLU A 620 -26.34 27.09 29.09
CA GLU A 620 -25.18 27.13 30.00
C GLU A 620 -25.04 25.78 30.72
N ASP A 621 -23.87 25.16 30.61
CA ASP A 621 -23.53 23.92 31.29
C ASP A 621 -22.21 24.11 32.06
N SER A 622 -21.87 23.18 32.97
CA SER A 622 -20.67 23.24 33.82
C SER A 622 -19.31 23.41 33.09
N ASN A 623 -19.27 23.22 31.76
CA ASN A 623 -18.08 23.37 30.91
C ASN A 623 -18.15 24.60 29.96
N GLY A 624 -19.16 25.47 30.07
CA GLY A 624 -19.37 26.64 29.21
C GLY A 624 -20.70 26.60 28.45
N ASN A 625 -20.85 27.50 27.46
CA ASN A 625 -22.05 27.55 26.61
C ASN A 625 -22.06 26.37 25.64
N SER A 626 -23.15 25.61 25.66
CA SER A 626 -23.40 24.49 24.75
C SER A 626 -24.59 24.81 23.86
N LEU A 627 -24.52 24.40 22.60
CA LEU A 627 -25.64 24.51 21.66
C LEU A 627 -26.45 23.21 21.69
N PHE A 628 -27.76 23.34 21.88
CA PHE A 628 -28.71 22.25 22.02
C PHE A 628 -29.67 22.20 20.82
N PHE A 629 -29.92 21.02 20.26
CA PHE A 629 -31.02 20.85 19.32
C PHE A 629 -31.63 19.45 19.34
N ARG A 630 -32.89 19.37 18.91
CA ARG A 630 -33.62 18.11 18.74
C ARG A 630 -33.89 17.85 17.26
N ALA A 631 -33.41 16.73 16.75
CA ALA A 631 -33.62 16.33 15.37
C ALA A 631 -35.08 15.91 15.13
N SER A 632 -35.63 16.30 13.98
CA SER A 632 -36.97 15.87 13.57
C SER A 632 -36.96 14.38 13.19
N ARG A 633 -38.10 13.68 13.35
CA ARG A 633 -38.20 12.28 12.95
C ARG A 633 -38.04 12.16 11.43
N GLY A 634 -36.94 11.57 10.96
CA GLY A 634 -36.64 11.43 9.53
C GLY A 634 -35.21 11.82 9.19
N ARG A 635 -34.97 12.25 7.94
CA ARG A 635 -33.66 12.73 7.49
C ARG A 635 -33.49 14.20 7.88
N ASN A 636 -32.44 14.50 8.64
CA ASN A 636 -32.02 15.87 8.95
C ASN A 636 -30.62 16.10 8.37
N ILE A 637 -30.28 17.36 8.10
CA ILE A 637 -28.95 17.76 7.64
C ILE A 637 -28.39 18.78 8.61
N LEU A 638 -27.32 18.43 9.30
CA LEU A 638 -26.50 19.36 10.07
C LEU A 638 -25.58 20.09 9.09
N LYS A 639 -25.64 21.41 9.05
CA LYS A 639 -24.70 22.27 8.33
C LYS A 639 -23.79 22.95 9.35
N THR A 640 -22.51 23.00 9.04
CA THR A 640 -21.51 23.72 9.82
C THR A 640 -20.81 24.71 8.91
N GLU A 641 -20.48 25.88 9.42
CA GLU A 641 -19.57 26.82 8.77
C GLU A 641 -18.59 27.30 9.84
N CYS A 642 -17.30 27.20 9.55
CA CYS A 642 -16.26 27.52 10.52
C CYS A 642 -15.14 28.32 9.89
N ILE A 643 -14.71 29.39 10.57
CA ILE A 643 -13.62 30.26 10.15
C ILE A 643 -12.55 30.25 11.24
N LEU A 644 -11.32 29.89 10.87
CA LEU A 644 -10.19 29.90 11.80
C LEU A 644 -9.83 31.34 12.22
N ILE A 645 -9.65 31.56 13.52
CA ILE A 645 -9.23 32.87 14.06
C ILE A 645 -7.78 33.17 13.68
N ARG A 646 -6.93 32.14 13.62
CA ARG A 646 -5.54 32.24 13.14
C ARG A 646 -5.35 31.36 11.91
N LYS A 647 -5.07 31.99 10.77
CA LYS A 647 -4.64 31.28 9.56
C LYS A 647 -3.14 30.99 9.65
N THR A 648 -2.77 29.73 9.43
CA THR A 648 -1.37 29.37 9.18
C THR A 648 -0.90 30.02 7.88
N GLU A 649 0.20 30.79 7.96
CA GLU A 649 0.79 31.41 6.77
C GLU A 649 1.31 30.32 5.81
N PRO A 650 0.92 30.32 4.52
CA PRO A 650 1.37 29.32 3.55
C PRO A 650 2.90 29.25 3.42
N LEU A 651 3.55 30.41 3.57
CA LEU A 651 5.01 30.56 3.45
C LEU A 651 5.77 30.09 4.70
N ALA A 652 5.08 29.81 5.83
CA ALA A 652 5.73 29.30 7.03
C ALA A 652 6.45 27.95 6.76
N THR A 653 5.94 27.17 5.81
CA THR A 653 6.54 25.91 5.35
C THR A 653 7.89 26.08 4.64
N LEU A 654 8.21 27.28 4.16
CA LEU A 654 9.50 27.60 3.54
C LEU A 654 10.56 28.03 4.58
N ASN A 655 10.18 28.22 5.84
CA ASN A 655 11.13 28.50 6.91
C ASN A 655 11.68 27.19 7.51
N PHE A 656 12.60 26.56 6.78
CA PHE A 656 13.14 25.23 7.10
C PHE A 656 13.93 25.17 8.43
N TRP A 657 14.38 26.31 8.94
CA TRP A 657 15.24 26.43 10.12
C TRP A 657 14.50 26.95 11.36
N ASN A 658 13.17 27.03 11.33
CA ASN A 658 12.38 27.41 12.51
C ASN A 658 12.75 26.51 13.71
N PRO A 659 13.11 27.07 14.89
CA PRO A 659 13.47 26.27 16.07
C PRO A 659 12.31 25.39 16.54
N ILE A 660 11.07 25.80 16.31
CA ILE A 660 9.87 25.04 16.64
C ILE A 660 9.37 24.34 15.37
N PRO A 661 9.19 23.00 15.39
CA PRO A 661 8.63 22.28 14.25
C PRO A 661 7.17 22.71 14.03
N LEU A 662 6.77 22.79 12.76
CA LEU A 662 5.37 23.01 12.39
C LEU A 662 4.50 21.80 12.77
N ASP A 663 3.23 22.06 13.04
CA ASP A 663 2.24 21.00 13.28
C ASP A 663 2.05 20.16 12.01
N PRO A 664 2.28 18.83 12.06
CA PRO A 664 2.10 17.97 10.91
C PRO A 664 0.62 17.66 10.59
N GLU A 665 -0.34 18.02 11.45
CA GLU A 665 -1.76 17.70 11.25
C GLU A 665 -2.24 18.17 9.86
N PRO A 666 -2.66 17.24 8.97
CA PRO A 666 -3.08 17.59 7.62
C PRO A 666 -4.47 18.21 7.56
N ARG A 667 -5.27 18.11 8.64
CA ARG A 667 -6.61 18.69 8.72
C ARG A 667 -6.56 20.13 9.21
N LYS A 668 -7.57 20.91 8.83
CA LYS A 668 -7.78 22.27 9.35
C LYS A 668 -8.82 22.24 10.46
N LEU A 669 -8.37 21.83 11.65
CA LEU A 669 -9.24 21.68 12.84
C LEU A 669 -9.70 23.05 13.33
N CYS A 670 -11.02 23.25 13.46
CA CYS A 670 -11.61 24.56 13.71
C CYS A 670 -12.39 24.62 15.04
N SER A 671 -13.14 23.58 15.40
CA SER A 671 -13.75 23.44 16.74
C SER A 671 -14.04 21.97 17.03
N GLN A 672 -14.21 21.62 18.30
CA GLN A 672 -14.75 20.32 18.69
C GLN A 672 -16.29 20.36 18.74
N ILE A 673 -16.94 19.21 18.62
CA ILE A 673 -18.37 18.99 18.83
C ILE A 673 -18.57 17.69 19.62
N ARG A 674 -19.64 17.58 20.42
CA ARG A 674 -19.88 16.38 21.25
C ARG A 674 -21.33 15.93 21.25
N ILE A 675 -21.62 14.82 20.58
CA ILE A 675 -22.98 14.36 20.34
C ILE A 675 -23.47 13.42 21.46
N ARG A 676 -24.47 13.79 22.28
CA ARG A 676 -24.98 12.88 23.33
C ARG A 676 -26.35 12.30 22.97
N LYS A 677 -26.42 10.97 22.84
CA LYS A 677 -27.70 10.28 22.65
C LYS A 677 -28.44 10.10 23.98
N ILE A 678 -29.58 10.78 24.16
CA ILE A 678 -30.49 10.48 25.27
C ILE A 678 -31.28 9.23 24.91
N VAL A 679 -30.91 8.08 25.48
CA VAL A 679 -31.79 6.91 25.52
C VAL A 679 -32.83 7.22 26.59
N ARG A 680 -34.08 7.49 26.20
CA ARG A 680 -35.18 7.46 27.18
C ARG A 680 -35.17 6.06 27.81
N ARG A 681 -34.89 5.96 29.10
CA ARG A 681 -35.37 4.80 29.87
C ARG A 681 -36.89 4.83 29.70
N MET A 682 -37.43 3.81 29.07
CA MET A 682 -38.85 3.52 29.24
C MET A 682 -38.90 2.92 30.64
N ASP A 683 -39.36 3.72 31.60
CA ASP A 683 -39.87 3.19 32.86
C ASP A 683 -41.22 2.51 32.62
#